data_AF-A0AAJ1RYM3-F1
#
_entry.id   AF-A0AAJ1RYM3-F1
#
_cell.length_a   1.000
_cell.length_b   1.000
_cell.length_c   1.000
_cell.angle_alpha   90.00
_cell.angle_beta   90.00
_cell.angle_gamma   90.00
#
_symmetry.space_group_name_H-M   'P 1'
#
loop_
_entity.id
_entity.type
_entity.pdbx_description
1 polymer ?
#
loop_
_entity_poly.entity_id
_entity_poly.type
_entity_poly.pdbx_seq_one_letter_code
_entity_poly.pdbx_strand_id
1 'polypeptide(L)'
;MHVHVSAARRRAVALVLLLLVSAAPLVPVATGAGTRTTTVWSGTVVLQDGYTVESGDIVVVQSGTTIQLGDDETITVDGRFTVQGTTTAPVLLESILGNHDGIVFNSTSSGLGSKLENLTITDAEYGVTIYGSDPILNNLTVINADRVAVDLFSSASPRINDLVIDGGGQDVHAISTSWRYGIGLSIGAYSAPIVNGVTIDGLISRGLNYWGNSGGLISNLQISNISGATLAIAAGIWVEDSRPLITDSDVTRCDNGIFVRHITSGWTTRPTFVRATVEDSQYRGIMVEQYNHSLYSNVPYNAVFEDLELRGTGGPDAKTPGLGYAAFEVNTSGVHIDEALIEDNPVVGFKAYMIGPSTILNDISLLRNGRPSAAAPLNDRAGMFMRSANWAPTINDLEVRNSSGPGVLLWKGGAQGSNWVIADNGATGVDLREFHPDFSGILSMDNDGHGVSVRDSSNVELSYVTTYHNGIGAAFPELGAGIYFDESNDVMSGGKNASCFECTSIEDQHGIVVRDSIDLQLIANEIRDPANAPALDIDNTGMDHHGNIIINDMKIELNSTDYAVELDEVDGTVYGLDLNGDNGGLLWDANGEEPSYLENSIIWGNQNSCFDMVDQTGLLIDNVGLACDTAAPASISSSFANFTDSWIITGYADSFEMLGDSHLRWISSAPLDTPTYTGQDNILDVMWFVEVHAVNQHLLHIPYADVNLTFDFYEADYNDTLPYSGQDSFGPFIGERWTPLQGWSDVNTVHTGCDYVGVHNDSAAHALDADISVTCLLDLPNQP
;
A
#
# COMPACT_ATOMS: atom_id res chain seq x y z
N MET A 1 -41.69 5.26 61.48
CA MET A 1 -41.19 6.66 61.39
C MET A 1 -39.81 6.70 62.04
N HIS A 2 -38.74 6.47 61.27
CA HIS A 2 -37.38 6.71 61.72
C HIS A 2 -36.53 7.21 60.54
N VAL A 3 -35.85 8.32 60.80
CA VAL A 3 -35.22 9.21 59.84
C VAL A 3 -33.82 8.71 59.48
N HIS A 4 -33.52 8.70 58.18
CA HIS A 4 -32.19 8.48 57.62
C HIS A 4 -31.26 9.66 57.93
N VAL A 5 -30.07 9.38 58.47
CA VAL A 5 -28.96 10.34 58.58
C VAL A 5 -27.99 10.08 57.43
N SER A 6 -27.62 11.15 56.71
CA SER A 6 -26.89 11.12 55.43
C SER A 6 -25.42 10.73 55.55
N ALA A 7 -24.89 10.16 54.46
CA ALA A 7 -23.52 9.71 54.27
C ALA A 7 -22.43 10.82 54.38
N ALA A 8 -22.83 12.09 54.50
CA ALA A 8 -21.90 13.21 54.68
C ALA A 8 -21.20 13.20 56.05
N ARG A 9 -21.84 12.65 57.10
CA ARG A 9 -21.25 12.61 58.46
C ARG A 9 -20.11 11.60 58.63
N ARG A 10 -20.04 10.55 57.79
CA ARG A 10 -18.95 9.55 57.86
C ARG A 10 -17.65 10.06 57.22
N ARG A 11 -17.74 10.95 56.22
CA ARG A 11 -16.57 11.58 55.59
C ARG A 11 -15.93 12.66 56.47
N ALA A 12 -16.72 13.37 57.28
CA ALA A 12 -16.20 14.39 58.21
C ALA A 12 -15.42 13.80 59.40
N VAL A 13 -15.84 12.64 59.94
CA VAL A 13 -15.14 11.99 61.06
C VAL A 13 -13.83 11.33 60.61
N ALA A 14 -13.77 10.79 59.39
CA ALA A 14 -12.54 10.26 58.82
C ALA A 14 -11.51 11.35 58.50
N LEU A 15 -11.95 12.53 58.02
CA LEU A 15 -11.06 13.67 57.81
C LEU A 15 -10.51 14.25 59.13
N VAL A 16 -11.30 14.28 60.20
CA VAL A 16 -10.86 14.76 61.52
C VAL A 16 -9.89 13.78 62.19
N LEU A 17 -10.05 12.46 61.98
CA LEU A 17 -9.04 11.48 62.42
C LEU A 17 -7.73 11.57 61.62
N LEU A 18 -7.78 11.82 60.30
CA LEU A 18 -6.56 12.08 59.51
C LEU A 18 -5.86 13.39 59.91
N LEU A 19 -6.62 14.44 60.25
CA LEU A 19 -6.07 15.71 60.72
C LEU A 19 -5.50 15.63 62.15
N LEU A 20 -6.04 14.78 63.02
CA LEU A 20 -5.50 14.59 64.38
C LEU A 20 -4.25 13.69 64.43
N VAL A 21 -4.04 12.82 63.44
CA VAL A 21 -2.77 12.08 63.28
C VAL A 21 -1.67 12.96 62.64
N SER A 22 -2.05 14.02 61.93
CA SER A 22 -1.10 15.01 61.37
C SER A 22 -0.54 16.04 62.38
N ALA A 23 -0.99 16.00 63.64
CA ALA A 23 -0.62 16.95 64.69
C ALA A 23 0.06 16.31 65.92
N ALA A 24 0.64 15.12 65.79
CA ALA A 24 1.58 14.63 66.80
C ALA A 24 2.86 15.49 66.72
N PRO A 25 3.37 16.05 67.83
CA PRO A 25 4.68 16.66 67.83
C PRO A 25 5.67 15.56 67.46
N LEU A 26 6.31 15.68 66.29
CA LEU A 26 7.54 14.99 65.99
C LEU A 26 8.50 15.35 67.13
N VAL A 27 8.69 14.40 68.04
CA VAL A 27 9.85 14.41 68.93
C VAL A 27 11.04 14.50 67.98
N PRO A 28 11.90 15.52 68.07
CA PRO A 28 13.14 15.50 67.33
C PRO A 28 13.93 14.33 67.92
N VAL A 29 13.85 13.17 67.27
CA VAL A 29 14.96 12.23 67.31
C VAL A 29 16.06 12.99 66.59
N ALA A 30 16.89 13.66 67.38
CA ALA A 30 18.20 14.06 66.92
C ALA A 30 18.92 12.76 66.55
N THR A 31 18.77 12.33 65.29
CA THR A 31 19.84 11.62 64.63
C THR A 31 21.01 12.59 64.70
N GLY A 32 22.02 12.21 65.48
CA GLY A 32 23.22 13.02 65.61
C GLY A 32 23.66 13.43 64.21
N ALA A 33 23.96 14.72 64.04
CA ALA A 33 24.70 15.18 62.88
C ALA A 33 26.00 14.37 62.86
N GLY A 34 26.01 13.29 62.08
CA GLY A 34 27.22 12.59 61.71
C GLY A 34 28.15 13.64 61.14
N THR A 35 29.35 13.70 61.71
CA THR A 35 30.42 14.53 61.19
C THR A 35 30.59 14.18 59.72
N ARG A 36 30.25 15.12 58.81
CA ARG A 36 30.51 14.96 57.37
C ARG A 36 32.02 14.73 57.20
N THR A 37 32.44 13.49 56.92
CA THR A 37 33.84 13.23 56.68
C THR A 37 34.13 13.38 55.20
N THR A 38 35.22 14.07 54.88
CA THR A 38 35.70 14.18 53.50
C THR A 38 37.02 13.43 53.42
N THR A 39 37.03 12.36 52.64
CA THR A 39 38.22 11.54 52.38
C THR A 39 38.75 11.89 51.00
N VAL A 40 40.07 12.07 50.89
CA VAL A 40 40.73 12.37 49.61
C VAL A 40 41.61 11.20 49.20
N TRP A 41 41.43 10.73 47.97
CA TRP A 41 42.20 9.65 47.36
C TRP A 41 43.20 10.24 46.34
N SER A 42 44.44 9.76 46.38
CA SER A 42 45.53 10.19 45.49
C SER A 42 46.61 9.12 45.39
N GLY A 43 47.27 9.01 44.24
CA GLY A 43 48.31 8.00 44.01
C GLY A 43 47.70 6.62 43.71
N THR A 44 48.23 5.56 44.33
CA THR A 44 47.63 4.22 44.24
C THR A 44 46.78 3.97 45.49
N VAL A 45 45.50 3.65 45.30
CA VAL A 45 44.56 3.30 46.37
C VAL A 45 44.14 1.85 46.18
N VAL A 46 44.51 0.98 47.13
CA VAL A 46 44.21 -0.45 47.08
C VAL A 46 43.00 -0.75 47.97
N LEU A 47 41.94 -1.26 47.37
CA LEU A 47 40.65 -1.58 47.98
C LEU A 47 40.38 -3.09 47.82
N GLN A 48 41.14 -3.91 48.56
CA GLN A 48 41.07 -5.37 48.43
C GLN A 48 39.69 -5.95 48.82
N ASP A 49 38.99 -5.31 49.75
CA ASP A 49 37.68 -5.75 50.27
C ASP A 49 36.57 -4.72 49.91
N GLY A 50 36.74 -3.98 48.82
CA GLY A 50 35.81 -2.92 48.39
C GLY A 50 35.85 -1.65 49.25
N TYR A 51 34.91 -0.74 49.00
CA TYR A 51 34.73 0.48 49.80
C TYR A 51 33.29 1.02 49.75
N THR A 52 32.72 1.36 50.91
CA THR A 52 31.42 2.04 50.99
C THR A 52 31.60 3.52 51.34
N VAL A 53 31.14 4.41 50.46
CA VAL A 53 30.95 5.83 50.75
C VAL A 53 29.63 5.96 51.50
N GLU A 54 29.71 5.95 52.83
CA GLU A 54 28.54 5.99 53.70
C GLU A 54 27.69 7.27 53.50
N SER A 55 26.42 7.19 53.87
CA SER A 55 25.53 8.35 53.81
C SER A 55 26.05 9.50 54.68
N GLY A 56 26.24 10.67 54.06
CA GLY A 56 26.80 11.86 54.72
C GLY A 56 28.31 12.03 54.54
N ASP A 57 29.01 11.01 54.06
CA ASP A 57 30.42 11.08 53.70
C ASP A 57 30.64 11.55 52.26
N ILE A 58 31.82 12.12 52.05
CA ILE A 58 32.27 12.62 50.75
C ILE A 58 33.63 12.01 50.45
N VAL A 59 33.77 11.35 49.30
CA VAL A 59 35.07 10.93 48.78
C VAL A 59 35.41 11.75 47.55
N VAL A 60 36.64 12.29 47.52
CA VAL A 60 37.19 13.03 46.38
C VAL A 60 38.44 12.34 45.86
N VAL A 61 38.41 11.85 44.63
CA VAL A 61 39.54 11.20 43.96
C VAL A 61 40.26 12.21 43.07
N GLN A 62 41.54 12.44 43.34
CA GLN A 62 42.37 13.39 42.59
C GLN A 62 42.77 12.83 41.22
N SER A 63 43.06 13.73 40.27
CA SER A 63 43.57 13.36 38.93
C SER A 63 44.83 12.49 39.00
N GLY A 64 44.97 11.51 38.10
CA GLY A 64 46.12 10.61 38.04
C GLY A 64 46.16 9.54 39.13
N THR A 65 45.06 9.33 39.85
CA THR A 65 44.92 8.26 40.84
C THR A 65 44.64 6.92 40.14
N THR A 66 45.27 5.85 40.60
CA THR A 66 44.94 4.46 40.25
C THR A 66 44.25 3.81 41.44
N ILE A 67 43.03 3.36 41.26
CA ILE A 67 42.27 2.58 42.23
C ILE A 67 42.37 1.12 41.83
N GLN A 68 42.86 0.28 42.73
CA GLN A 68 42.94 -1.17 42.53
C GLN A 68 41.87 -1.85 43.38
N LEU A 69 40.90 -2.47 42.75
CA LEU A 69 39.74 -3.09 43.40
C LEU A 69 39.89 -4.62 43.40
N GLY A 70 39.43 -5.28 44.47
CA GLY A 70 39.43 -6.73 44.59
C GLY A 70 38.49 -7.44 43.61
N ASP A 71 38.70 -8.75 43.44
CA ASP A 71 37.82 -9.65 42.68
C ASP A 71 36.41 -9.65 43.30
N ASP A 72 35.36 -9.53 42.49
CA ASP A 72 33.95 -9.41 42.92
C ASP A 72 33.67 -8.25 43.91
N GLU A 73 34.59 -7.29 44.05
CA GLU A 73 34.43 -6.17 45.00
C GLU A 73 33.90 -4.90 44.32
N THR A 74 33.25 -4.04 45.11
CA THR A 74 32.61 -2.79 44.64
C THR A 74 33.07 -1.55 45.39
N ILE A 75 32.94 -0.40 44.72
CA ILE A 75 32.83 0.91 45.38
C ILE A 75 31.34 1.26 45.50
N THR A 76 30.75 1.04 46.66
CA THR A 76 29.34 1.35 46.94
C THR A 76 29.19 2.81 47.37
N VAL A 77 28.25 3.54 46.77
CA VAL A 77 28.05 4.98 47.00
C VAL A 77 26.65 5.26 47.56
N ASP A 78 26.58 5.49 48.87
CA ASP A 78 25.40 6.01 49.57
C ASP A 78 25.51 7.51 49.90
N GLY A 79 26.74 8.03 49.98
CA GLY A 79 27.06 9.45 50.14
C GLY A 79 27.39 10.14 48.82
N ARG A 80 28.44 10.98 48.81
CA ARG A 80 28.90 11.68 47.60
C ARG A 80 30.26 11.19 47.14
N PHE A 81 30.35 10.72 45.90
CA PHE A 81 31.61 10.29 45.28
C PHE A 81 31.97 11.24 44.13
N THR A 82 33.17 11.84 44.18
CA THR A 82 33.64 12.81 43.18
C THR A 82 35.01 12.41 42.64
N VAL A 83 35.08 11.99 41.38
CA VAL A 83 36.34 11.75 40.67
C VAL A 83 36.70 13.00 39.87
N GLN A 84 37.97 13.43 39.96
CA GLN A 84 38.48 14.67 39.35
C GLN A 84 39.61 14.38 38.37
N GLY A 85 39.46 13.35 37.53
CA GLY A 85 40.39 13.07 36.44
C GLY A 85 40.45 14.22 35.43
N THR A 86 41.53 14.24 34.66
CA THR A 86 41.70 15.15 33.51
C THR A 86 42.15 14.38 32.29
N THR A 87 42.01 14.93 31.09
CA THR A 87 42.45 14.28 29.84
C THR A 87 43.95 13.93 29.82
N THR A 88 44.79 14.69 30.53
CA THR A 88 46.23 14.44 30.65
C THR A 88 46.62 13.57 31.85
N ALA A 89 45.70 13.40 32.80
CA ALA A 89 45.91 12.62 34.03
C ALA A 89 44.56 12.01 34.45
N PRO A 90 44.08 10.98 33.72
CA PRO A 90 42.83 10.32 34.04
C PRO A 90 42.95 9.58 35.36
N VAL A 91 41.80 9.25 35.96
CA VAL A 91 41.75 8.28 37.04
C VAL A 91 41.57 6.89 36.42
N LEU A 92 42.27 5.91 36.95
CA LEU A 92 42.17 4.51 36.52
C LEU A 92 41.51 3.69 37.63
N LEU A 93 40.56 2.85 37.28
CA LEU A 93 40.00 1.80 38.11
C LEU A 93 40.34 0.47 37.46
N GLU A 94 41.18 -0.32 38.11
CA GLU A 94 41.70 -1.59 37.61
C GLU A 94 41.53 -2.69 38.67
N SER A 95 41.61 -3.94 38.22
CA SER A 95 41.54 -5.11 39.09
C SER A 95 42.88 -5.46 39.70
N ILE A 96 42.88 -5.92 40.96
CA ILE A 96 44.04 -6.55 41.61
C ILE A 96 44.25 -7.96 41.05
N LEU A 97 43.16 -8.71 40.91
CA LEU A 97 43.08 -10.09 40.44
C LEU A 97 41.62 -10.38 40.03
N GLY A 98 41.41 -11.11 38.94
CA GLY A 98 40.06 -11.42 38.46
C GLY A 98 39.32 -10.16 37.95
N ASN A 99 38.00 -10.13 38.08
CA ASN A 99 37.18 -9.01 37.64
C ASN A 99 36.54 -8.33 38.84
N HIS A 100 36.53 -7.00 38.87
CA HIS A 100 35.84 -6.26 39.91
C HIS A 100 34.42 -5.86 39.48
N ASP A 101 33.54 -5.54 40.44
CA ASP A 101 32.15 -5.13 40.20
C ASP A 101 31.98 -3.59 40.08
N GLY A 102 33.10 -2.85 40.00
CA GLY A 102 33.11 -1.44 39.61
C GLY A 102 32.50 -0.50 40.65
N ILE A 103 31.73 0.49 40.19
CA ILE A 103 31.12 1.54 41.04
C ILE A 103 29.59 1.39 41.07
N VAL A 104 29.01 1.34 42.27
CA VAL A 104 27.56 1.20 42.47
C VAL A 104 27.00 2.43 43.18
N PHE A 105 26.17 3.20 42.48
CA PHE A 105 25.42 4.32 43.07
C PHE A 105 24.06 3.86 43.58
N ASN A 106 23.85 3.94 44.90
CA ASN A 106 22.56 3.63 45.51
C ASN A 106 21.63 4.85 45.52
N SER A 107 20.33 4.62 45.69
CA SER A 107 19.30 5.67 45.66
C SER A 107 19.46 6.71 46.77
N THR A 108 20.10 6.33 47.86
CA THR A 108 20.55 7.20 48.97
C THR A 108 21.51 8.30 48.52
N SER A 109 22.27 8.08 47.44
CA SER A 109 23.20 9.06 46.87
C SER A 109 22.51 10.10 45.96
N SER A 110 21.21 9.96 45.71
CA SER A 110 20.49 10.84 44.79
C SER A 110 20.45 12.29 45.29
N GLY A 111 20.67 13.24 44.38
CA GLY A 111 20.69 14.67 44.67
C GLY A 111 21.93 15.15 45.44
N LEU A 112 22.89 14.27 45.72
CA LEU A 112 24.10 14.62 46.47
C LEU A 112 25.23 15.17 45.58
N GLY A 113 25.06 15.16 44.26
CA GLY A 113 26.00 15.75 43.31
C GLY A 113 27.29 14.94 43.13
N SER A 114 27.15 13.61 43.10
CA SER A 114 28.22 12.70 42.69
C SER A 114 28.61 12.93 41.23
N LYS A 115 29.90 12.79 40.94
CA LYS A 115 30.46 13.15 39.65
C LYS A 115 31.68 12.31 39.28
N LEU A 116 31.71 11.77 38.07
CA LEU A 116 32.88 11.12 37.49
C LEU A 116 33.43 12.00 36.35
N GLU A 117 34.71 12.32 36.38
CA GLU A 117 35.42 13.08 35.34
C GLU A 117 36.66 12.32 34.90
N ASN A 118 36.78 12.03 33.60
CA ASN A 118 37.94 11.37 32.97
C ASN A 118 38.39 10.13 33.75
N LEU A 119 37.48 9.16 33.87
CA LEU A 119 37.71 7.88 34.54
C LEU A 119 37.80 6.78 33.47
N THR A 120 38.81 5.92 33.58
CA THR A 120 38.91 4.67 32.82
C THR A 120 38.74 3.49 33.77
N ILE A 121 37.83 2.57 33.42
CA ILE A 121 37.57 1.32 34.13
C ILE A 121 37.97 0.17 33.21
N THR A 122 38.74 -0.80 33.70
CA THR A 122 39.23 -1.94 32.90
C THR A 122 38.98 -3.27 33.59
N ASP A 123 38.63 -4.31 32.82
CA ASP A 123 38.48 -5.70 33.28
C ASP A 123 37.51 -5.82 34.46
N ALA A 124 36.27 -5.44 34.20
CA ALA A 124 35.20 -5.38 35.19
C ALA A 124 34.10 -6.40 34.85
N GLU A 125 33.43 -6.98 35.84
CA GLU A 125 32.17 -7.68 35.61
C GLU A 125 31.09 -6.63 35.27
N TYR A 126 31.03 -5.55 36.06
CA TYR A 126 30.21 -4.37 35.82
C TYR A 126 31.05 -3.10 35.95
N GLY A 127 30.90 -2.14 35.04
CA GLY A 127 31.64 -0.88 35.10
C GLY A 127 31.04 0.10 36.11
N VAL A 128 29.84 0.60 35.81
CA VAL A 128 29.06 1.51 36.68
C VAL A 128 27.61 1.04 36.76
N THR A 129 27.11 0.81 37.96
CA THR A 129 25.70 0.48 38.20
C THR A 129 25.01 1.61 38.98
N ILE A 130 23.80 2.00 38.58
CA ILE A 130 23.06 3.11 39.19
C ILE A 130 21.65 2.65 39.55
N TYR A 131 21.34 2.64 40.84
CA TYR A 131 20.01 2.34 41.38
C TYR A 131 19.32 3.60 41.86
N GLY A 132 18.39 4.15 41.07
CA GLY A 132 17.55 5.28 41.50
C GLY A 132 18.32 6.54 41.93
N SER A 133 19.48 6.78 41.31
CA SER A 133 20.36 7.93 41.56
C SER A 133 20.64 8.70 40.26
N ASP A 134 21.33 9.84 40.37
CA ASP A 134 21.51 10.87 39.36
C ASP A 134 22.97 11.41 39.27
N PRO A 135 24.01 10.54 39.23
CA PRO A 135 25.38 11.03 39.06
C PRO A 135 25.59 11.68 37.68
N ILE A 136 26.60 12.56 37.61
CA ILE A 136 27.09 13.10 36.35
C ILE A 136 28.33 12.31 35.93
N LEU A 137 28.29 11.67 34.77
CA LEU A 137 29.42 10.93 34.19
C LEU A 137 29.94 11.71 32.99
N ASN A 138 31.20 12.14 33.04
CA ASN A 138 31.84 12.91 31.97
C ASN A 138 33.15 12.24 31.56
N ASN A 139 33.31 11.95 30.26
CA ASN A 139 34.50 11.30 29.72
C ASN A 139 34.80 9.98 30.45
N LEU A 140 33.80 9.10 30.52
CA LEU A 140 33.95 7.76 31.11
C LEU A 140 34.38 6.79 30.02
N THR A 141 35.44 6.02 30.26
CA THR A 141 35.85 4.91 29.41
C THR A 141 35.72 3.60 30.19
N VAL A 142 35.05 2.61 29.61
CA VAL A 142 34.97 1.25 30.15
C VAL A 142 35.50 0.28 29.11
N ILE A 143 36.51 -0.50 29.48
CA ILE A 143 37.18 -1.45 28.59
C ILE A 143 36.96 -2.85 29.14
N ASN A 144 36.49 -3.75 28.26
CA ASN A 144 36.28 -5.16 28.56
C ASN A 144 35.38 -5.40 29.80
N ALA A 145 34.16 -4.84 29.78
CA ALA A 145 33.17 -5.17 30.80
C ALA A 145 32.47 -6.48 30.44
N ASP A 146 32.60 -7.51 31.28
CA ASP A 146 32.07 -8.84 30.97
C ASP A 146 30.55 -8.88 30.92
N ARG A 147 29.88 -8.21 31.87
CA ARG A 147 28.43 -8.13 31.86
C ARG A 147 27.90 -6.86 31.25
N VAL A 148 27.97 -5.76 32.00
CA VAL A 148 27.38 -4.50 31.60
C VAL A 148 28.33 -3.35 31.94
N ALA A 149 28.70 -2.55 30.94
CA ALA A 149 29.59 -1.41 31.18
C ALA A 149 28.91 -0.31 32.01
N VAL A 150 27.67 0.06 31.68
CA VAL A 150 26.84 1.00 32.46
C VAL A 150 25.42 0.46 32.58
N ASP A 151 24.95 0.22 33.80
CA ASP A 151 23.62 -0.37 34.07
C ASP A 151 22.75 0.52 34.95
N LEU A 152 21.56 0.88 34.46
CA LEU A 152 20.61 1.77 35.13
C LEU A 152 19.35 1.02 35.57
N PHE A 153 18.97 1.23 36.82
CA PHE A 153 17.78 0.63 37.42
C PHE A 153 17.02 1.60 38.31
N SER A 154 15.81 1.20 38.69
CA SER A 154 15.05 1.79 39.79
C SER A 154 14.80 3.29 39.61
N SER A 155 14.42 3.71 38.40
CA SER A 155 14.22 5.12 38.04
C SER A 155 15.48 5.99 38.11
N ALA A 156 16.64 5.43 37.77
CA ALA A 156 17.88 6.21 37.67
C ALA A 156 17.77 7.29 36.58
N SER A 157 18.39 8.45 36.82
CA SER A 157 18.36 9.60 35.91
C SER A 157 19.71 10.33 35.83
N PRO A 158 20.82 9.62 35.54
CA PRO A 158 22.12 10.26 35.41
C PRO A 158 22.18 11.18 34.18
N ARG A 159 23.17 12.07 34.20
CA ARG A 159 23.63 12.75 32.99
C ARG A 159 24.95 12.14 32.55
N ILE A 160 25.01 11.67 31.32
CA ILE A 160 26.19 11.01 30.76
C ILE A 160 26.65 11.84 29.55
N ASN A 161 27.89 12.29 29.57
CA ASN A 161 28.50 13.00 28.45
C ASN A 161 29.81 12.30 28.08
N ASP A 162 29.98 11.98 26.79
CA ASP A 162 31.18 11.39 26.23
C ASP A 162 31.55 10.04 26.90
N LEU A 163 30.73 9.01 26.67
CA LEU A 163 30.96 7.64 27.14
C LEU A 163 31.65 6.81 26.06
N VAL A 164 32.74 6.13 26.39
CA VAL A 164 33.43 5.18 25.51
C VAL A 164 33.35 3.79 26.11
N ILE A 165 32.89 2.82 25.34
CA ILE A 165 32.85 1.40 25.72
C ILE A 165 33.58 0.60 24.63
N ASP A 166 34.61 -0.14 25.02
CA ASP A 166 35.47 -0.89 24.11
C ASP A 166 35.60 -2.35 24.57
N GLY A 167 34.96 -3.27 23.84
CA GLY A 167 34.94 -4.68 24.16
C GLY A 167 34.11 -5.03 25.41
N GLY A 168 33.72 -6.31 25.51
CA GLY A 168 32.93 -6.80 26.64
C GLY A 168 32.10 -8.04 26.32
N GLY A 169 32.16 -9.00 27.25
CA GLY A 169 31.39 -10.24 27.21
C GLY A 169 32.05 -11.40 26.48
N GLN A 170 33.21 -11.20 25.85
CA GLN A 170 33.98 -12.26 25.20
C GLN A 170 34.43 -13.33 26.20
N ASP A 171 34.88 -12.93 27.39
CA ASP A 171 35.48 -13.83 28.37
C ASP A 171 34.45 -14.77 29.01
N VAL A 172 33.21 -14.28 29.12
CA VAL A 172 32.07 -15.03 29.65
C VAL A 172 31.19 -15.67 28.57
N HIS A 173 31.50 -15.46 27.29
CA HIS A 173 30.75 -16.09 26.20
C HIS A 173 30.89 -17.62 26.26
N ALA A 174 29.82 -18.34 25.90
CA ALA A 174 29.68 -19.80 25.98
C ALA A 174 29.74 -20.45 27.38
N ILE A 175 30.16 -19.73 28.43
CA ILE A 175 30.12 -20.20 29.82
C ILE A 175 29.01 -19.51 30.65
N SER A 176 28.59 -18.31 30.26
CA SER A 176 27.48 -17.61 30.91
C SER A 176 26.19 -18.41 30.84
N THR A 177 25.43 -18.40 31.93
CA THR A 177 24.07 -18.97 32.00
C THR A 177 22.99 -17.88 31.93
N SER A 178 23.39 -16.62 31.79
CA SER A 178 22.53 -15.45 31.71
C SER A 178 22.71 -14.77 30.36
N TRP A 179 21.64 -14.17 29.84
CA TRP A 179 21.69 -13.36 28.62
C TRP A 179 22.33 -11.98 28.85
N ARG A 180 22.44 -11.54 30.11
CA ARG A 180 22.99 -10.22 30.48
C ARG A 180 24.52 -10.24 30.49
N TYR A 181 25.13 -10.31 29.31
CA TYR A 181 26.57 -10.18 29.14
C TYR A 181 26.93 -9.47 27.83
N GLY A 182 28.08 -8.80 27.78
CA GLY A 182 28.49 -7.99 26.63
C GLY A 182 27.46 -6.92 26.26
N ILE A 183 26.97 -6.18 27.26
CA ILE A 183 26.05 -5.05 27.08
C ILE A 183 26.78 -3.74 27.40
N GLY A 184 26.64 -2.75 26.54
CA GLY A 184 27.28 -1.44 26.74
C GLY A 184 26.52 -0.60 27.76
N LEU A 185 25.47 0.08 27.28
CA LEU A 185 24.59 0.91 28.10
C LEU A 185 23.22 0.25 28.25
N SER A 186 22.88 -0.20 29.45
CA SER A 186 21.59 -0.78 29.78
C SER A 186 20.74 0.22 30.57
N ILE A 187 19.55 0.52 30.06
CA ILE A 187 18.61 1.49 30.62
C ILE A 187 17.32 0.76 30.97
N GLY A 188 17.20 0.40 32.25
CA GLY A 188 16.16 -0.48 32.77
C GLY A 188 15.28 0.14 33.84
N ALA A 189 14.15 -0.54 34.12
CA ALA A 189 13.32 -0.32 35.28
C ALA A 189 12.95 1.16 35.54
N TYR A 190 12.21 1.75 34.60
CA TYR A 190 11.70 3.13 34.63
C TYR A 190 12.79 4.22 34.62
N SER A 191 14.03 3.88 34.26
CA SER A 191 15.13 4.85 34.19
C SER A 191 14.97 5.79 33.00
N ALA A 192 15.47 7.01 33.14
CA ALA A 192 15.38 8.06 32.12
C ALA A 192 16.61 8.98 32.16
N PRO A 193 17.76 8.55 31.60
CA PRO A 193 18.96 9.36 31.58
C PRO A 193 18.89 10.46 30.50
N ILE A 194 19.82 11.41 30.59
CA ILE A 194 20.18 12.31 29.48
C ILE A 194 21.60 11.94 29.06
N VAL A 195 21.76 11.51 27.81
CA VAL A 195 23.02 11.02 27.26
C VAL A 195 23.38 11.79 26.00
N ASN A 196 24.62 12.27 25.95
CA ASN A 196 25.15 12.98 24.79
C ASN A 196 26.59 12.55 24.51
N GLY A 197 26.82 11.96 23.34
CA GLY A 197 28.14 11.45 22.95
C GLY A 197 28.39 10.08 23.57
N VAL A 198 28.22 9.04 22.77
CA VAL A 198 28.55 7.66 23.16
C VAL A 198 29.21 6.94 21.99
N THR A 199 30.33 6.28 22.24
CA THR A 199 30.99 5.38 21.30
C THR A 199 31.06 3.99 21.91
N ILE A 200 30.50 2.98 21.24
CA ILE A 200 30.50 1.58 21.68
C ILE A 200 31.02 0.71 20.56
N ASP A 201 32.07 -0.07 20.82
CA ASP A 201 32.63 -1.00 19.84
C ASP A 201 32.85 -2.40 20.43
N GLY A 202 32.64 -3.41 19.58
CA GLY A 202 33.18 -4.76 19.82
C GLY A 202 32.53 -5.55 20.95
N LEU A 203 31.25 -5.33 21.25
CA LEU A 203 30.53 -6.12 22.27
C LEU A 203 29.88 -7.39 21.69
N ILE A 204 29.57 -8.36 22.56
CA ILE A 204 28.91 -9.60 22.13
C ILE A 204 27.40 -9.45 21.94
N SER A 205 26.70 -8.77 22.86
CA SER A 205 25.23 -8.77 22.88
C SER A 205 24.61 -7.45 22.42
N ARG A 206 24.82 -6.34 23.13
CA ARG A 206 24.05 -5.12 22.85
C ARG A 206 24.89 -3.87 23.07
N GLY A 207 24.84 -2.92 22.14
CA GLY A 207 25.40 -1.60 22.37
C GLY A 207 24.53 -0.82 23.37
N LEU A 208 23.34 -0.44 22.93
CA LEU A 208 22.31 0.22 23.73
C LEU A 208 21.16 -0.74 24.02
N ASN A 209 20.77 -0.89 25.29
CA ASN A 209 19.74 -1.83 25.74
C ASN A 209 18.67 -1.16 26.61
N TYR A 210 17.51 -0.90 26.03
CA TYR A 210 16.33 -0.37 26.72
C TYR A 210 15.36 -1.47 27.14
N TRP A 211 14.85 -1.41 28.37
CA TRP A 211 13.81 -2.31 28.88
C TRP A 211 13.07 -1.70 30.08
N GLY A 212 11.94 -2.29 30.49
CA GLY A 212 11.35 -1.97 31.79
C GLY A 212 10.56 -0.65 31.85
N ASN A 213 9.83 -0.26 30.79
CA ASN A 213 9.07 1.01 30.72
C ASN A 213 9.95 2.24 30.97
N SER A 214 11.15 2.21 30.40
CA SER A 214 12.16 3.26 30.50
C SER A 214 11.98 4.33 29.43
N GLY A 215 12.69 5.45 29.58
CA GLY A 215 12.69 6.57 28.64
C GLY A 215 14.02 7.33 28.66
N GLY A 216 13.98 8.64 28.43
CA GLY A 216 15.17 9.49 28.40
C GLY A 216 15.55 9.94 27.00
N LEU A 217 16.63 10.70 26.93
CA LEU A 217 17.11 11.38 25.72
C LEU A 217 18.53 10.93 25.41
N ILE A 218 18.74 10.38 24.22
CA ILE A 218 20.04 9.92 23.74
C ILE A 218 20.38 10.69 22.47
N SER A 219 21.60 11.22 22.39
CA SER A 219 22.09 11.97 21.23
C SER A 219 23.54 11.65 20.92
N ASN A 220 23.92 11.71 19.64
CA ASN A 220 25.29 11.50 19.15
C ASN A 220 25.84 10.12 19.55
N LEU A 221 25.22 9.08 19.00
CA LEU A 221 25.53 7.68 19.29
C LEU A 221 26.31 7.06 18.13
N GLN A 222 27.41 6.38 18.43
CA GLN A 222 28.16 5.56 17.48
C GLN A 222 28.30 4.15 18.05
N ILE A 223 27.77 3.15 17.34
CA ILE A 223 27.82 1.75 17.75
C ILE A 223 28.35 0.91 16.60
N SER A 224 29.38 0.10 16.87
CA SER A 224 29.95 -0.80 15.87
C SER A 224 30.26 -2.20 16.40
N ASN A 225 30.28 -3.16 15.48
CA ASN A 225 30.78 -4.52 15.70
C ASN A 225 30.09 -5.33 16.81
N ILE A 226 28.78 -5.10 17.06
CA ILE A 226 28.02 -5.84 18.07
C ILE A 226 27.54 -7.18 17.52
N SER A 227 28.10 -8.29 17.99
CA SER A 227 27.84 -9.59 17.35
C SER A 227 28.33 -10.80 18.15
N GLY A 228 27.62 -11.93 17.99
CA GLY A 228 28.05 -13.24 18.47
C GLY A 228 27.26 -13.81 19.65
N ALA A 229 26.29 -13.07 20.20
CA ALA A 229 25.48 -13.57 21.30
C ALA A 229 24.66 -14.81 20.90
N THR A 230 24.68 -15.82 21.78
CA THR A 230 23.93 -17.09 21.61
C THR A 230 22.75 -17.24 22.57
N LEU A 231 22.68 -16.40 23.61
CA LEU A 231 21.63 -16.42 24.63
C LEU A 231 20.67 -15.22 24.54
N ALA A 232 20.97 -14.27 23.66
CA ALA A 232 20.21 -13.05 23.44
C ALA A 232 20.26 -12.68 21.95
N ILE A 233 19.36 -11.81 21.52
CA ILE A 233 19.47 -11.17 20.21
C ILE A 233 20.59 -10.13 20.30
N ALA A 234 21.62 -10.34 19.48
CA ALA A 234 22.68 -9.37 19.29
C ALA A 234 22.19 -8.19 18.45
N ALA A 235 22.31 -6.97 18.96
CA ALA A 235 21.86 -5.77 18.26
C ALA A 235 22.68 -4.53 18.64
N GLY A 236 22.88 -3.62 17.71
CA GLY A 236 23.43 -2.30 18.02
C GLY A 236 22.56 -1.58 19.05
N ILE A 237 21.28 -1.41 18.72
CA ILE A 237 20.26 -0.83 19.60
C ILE A 237 19.14 -1.84 19.82
N TRP A 238 18.84 -2.14 21.08
CA TRP A 238 17.68 -2.92 21.50
C TRP A 238 16.72 -2.05 22.30
N VAL A 239 15.44 -2.04 21.91
CA VAL A 239 14.38 -1.36 22.67
C VAL A 239 13.25 -2.32 22.97
N GLU A 240 13.01 -2.55 24.24
CA GLU A 240 11.91 -3.35 24.76
C GLU A 240 11.02 -2.50 25.66
N ASP A 241 9.72 -2.50 25.39
CA ASP A 241 8.69 -1.89 26.24
C ASP A 241 9.07 -0.52 26.80
N SER A 242 9.66 0.34 25.97
CA SER A 242 10.25 1.62 26.38
C SER A 242 9.97 2.71 25.34
N ARG A 243 10.14 3.98 25.74
CA ARG A 243 9.85 5.16 24.91
C ARG A 243 10.98 6.20 24.94
N PRO A 244 12.21 5.86 24.50
CA PRO A 244 13.29 6.82 24.39
C PRO A 244 13.14 7.73 23.16
N LEU A 245 13.75 8.91 23.22
CA LEU A 245 14.10 9.70 22.03
C LEU A 245 15.60 9.49 21.75
N ILE A 246 15.92 8.99 20.56
CA ILE A 246 17.28 8.73 20.10
C ILE A 246 17.50 9.59 18.86
N THR A 247 18.53 10.43 18.89
CA THR A 247 18.84 11.40 17.83
C THR A 247 20.29 11.25 17.40
N ASP A 248 20.56 11.40 16.10
CA ASP A 248 21.92 11.38 15.55
C ASP A 248 22.67 10.08 15.95
N SER A 249 22.19 8.94 15.45
CA SER A 249 22.75 7.62 15.79
C SER A 249 23.29 6.90 14.56
N ASP A 250 24.55 6.48 14.63
CA ASP A 250 25.25 5.66 13.64
C ASP A 250 25.44 4.24 14.21
N VAL A 251 24.90 3.25 13.52
CA VAL A 251 24.98 1.83 13.90
C VAL A 251 25.51 1.02 12.72
N THR A 252 26.73 0.52 12.82
CA THR A 252 27.39 -0.19 11.73
C THR A 252 27.84 -1.60 12.11
N ARG A 253 27.78 -2.53 11.14
CA ARG A 253 28.40 -3.86 11.22
C ARG A 253 27.98 -4.69 12.44
N CYS A 254 26.72 -4.57 12.83
CA CYS A 254 26.11 -5.35 13.92
C CYS A 254 25.41 -6.60 13.39
N ASP A 255 25.13 -7.60 14.24
CA ASP A 255 24.30 -8.74 13.86
C ASP A 255 22.91 -8.27 13.41
N ASN A 256 22.28 -7.41 14.22
CA ASN A 256 21.13 -6.60 13.84
C ASN A 256 21.44 -5.13 14.18
N GLY A 257 21.02 -4.18 13.35
CA GLY A 257 21.24 -2.75 13.62
C GLY A 257 20.37 -2.26 14.78
N ILE A 258 19.08 -2.05 14.52
CA ILE A 258 18.07 -1.62 15.49
C ILE A 258 17.02 -2.71 15.65
N PHE A 259 16.69 -3.06 16.89
CA PHE A 259 15.69 -4.06 17.20
C PHE A 259 14.70 -3.54 18.24
N VAL A 260 13.45 -3.34 17.83
CA VAL A 260 12.35 -2.89 18.68
C VAL A 260 11.37 -4.02 18.88
N ARG A 261 11.11 -4.38 20.14
CA ARG A 261 10.19 -5.46 20.49
C ARG A 261 9.25 -5.05 21.60
N HIS A 262 7.95 -5.18 21.37
CA HIS A 262 6.95 -5.12 22.44
C HIS A 262 6.70 -6.50 23.03
N ILE A 263 6.74 -6.63 24.36
CA ILE A 263 6.59 -7.91 25.06
C ILE A 263 5.47 -7.83 26.09
N THR A 264 5.47 -6.80 26.93
CA THR A 264 4.63 -6.76 28.13
C THR A 264 3.27 -6.13 27.85
N SER A 265 2.21 -6.92 27.97
CA SER A 265 0.83 -6.41 27.88
C SER A 265 0.57 -5.27 28.87
N GLY A 266 0.01 -4.17 28.37
CA GLY A 266 -0.29 -2.96 29.14
C GLY A 266 0.87 -1.97 29.26
N TRP A 267 2.07 -2.32 28.77
CA TRP A 267 3.17 -1.36 28.59
C TRP A 267 3.13 -0.76 27.19
N THR A 268 3.98 0.24 26.93
CA THR A 268 4.10 0.84 25.60
C THR A 268 5.54 0.75 25.14
N THR A 269 5.74 0.22 23.94
CA THR A 269 6.97 0.35 23.18
C THR A 269 6.74 1.41 22.13
N ARG A 270 7.50 2.50 22.16
CA ARG A 270 7.47 3.53 21.11
C ARG A 270 8.71 4.40 21.19
N PRO A 271 9.91 3.87 20.88
CA PRO A 271 11.06 4.71 20.61
C PRO A 271 10.80 5.64 19.42
N THR A 272 11.43 6.80 19.46
CA THR A 272 11.54 7.72 18.34
C THR A 272 13.00 7.84 17.95
N PHE A 273 13.30 7.58 16.69
CA PHE A 273 14.61 7.75 16.08
C PHE A 273 14.56 8.93 15.12
N VAL A 274 15.52 9.85 15.24
CA VAL A 274 15.64 11.01 14.34
C VAL A 274 17.08 11.05 13.82
N ARG A 275 17.28 11.08 12.51
CA ARG A 275 18.63 11.02 11.89
C ARG A 275 19.40 9.78 12.34
N ALA A 276 18.79 8.62 12.09
CA ALA A 276 19.43 7.34 12.35
C ALA A 276 20.06 6.81 11.05
N THR A 277 21.31 6.38 11.14
CA THR A 277 22.04 5.71 10.07
C THR A 277 22.36 4.29 10.51
N VAL A 278 21.94 3.31 9.72
CA VAL A 278 22.19 1.88 9.97
C VAL A 278 22.88 1.26 8.76
N GLU A 279 24.06 0.67 8.98
CA GLU A 279 24.90 0.16 7.91
C GLU A 279 25.36 -1.28 8.17
N ASP A 280 25.48 -2.06 7.09
CA ASP A 280 26.24 -3.33 7.05
C ASP A 280 25.82 -4.36 8.10
N SER A 281 24.54 -4.37 8.46
CA SER A 281 24.01 -5.35 9.41
C SER A 281 24.07 -6.76 8.82
N GLN A 282 24.43 -7.77 9.63
CA GLN A 282 24.58 -9.15 9.15
C GLN A 282 23.24 -9.82 8.81
N TYR A 283 22.22 -9.63 9.66
CA TYR A 283 20.92 -10.30 9.56
C TYR A 283 19.79 -9.34 9.20
N ARG A 284 19.59 -8.28 9.98
CA ARG A 284 18.57 -7.26 9.76
C ARG A 284 19.13 -5.89 10.07
N GLY A 285 18.84 -4.91 9.22
CA GLY A 285 19.11 -3.52 9.55
C GLY A 285 18.21 -3.08 10.71
N ILE A 286 16.90 -3.17 10.51
CA ILE A 286 15.89 -2.77 11.48
C ILE A 286 14.82 -3.85 11.60
N MET A 287 14.45 -4.20 12.83
CA MET A 287 13.31 -5.07 13.14
C MET A 287 12.36 -4.37 14.11
N VAL A 288 11.07 -4.32 13.79
CA VAL A 288 10.01 -3.85 14.68
C VAL A 288 8.94 -4.92 14.82
N GLU A 289 8.74 -5.43 16.03
CA GLU A 289 7.77 -6.51 16.26
C GLU A 289 7.04 -6.45 17.59
N GLN A 290 5.99 -7.27 17.68
CA GLN A 290 5.44 -7.72 18.95
C GLN A 290 5.86 -9.16 19.21
N TYR A 291 6.26 -9.50 20.43
CA TYR A 291 6.60 -10.88 20.78
C TYR A 291 5.40 -11.85 20.70
N ASN A 292 4.20 -11.35 20.98
CA ASN A 292 2.98 -12.14 20.84
C ASN A 292 2.35 -11.97 19.45
N HIS A 293 2.69 -12.86 18.54
CA HIS A 293 2.17 -12.88 17.16
C HIS A 293 0.69 -13.24 17.03
N SER A 294 -0.03 -13.48 18.15
CA SER A 294 -1.45 -13.82 18.12
C SER A 294 -2.38 -12.59 18.17
N LEU A 295 -1.84 -11.40 18.41
CA LEU A 295 -2.60 -10.14 18.57
C LEU A 295 -2.59 -9.29 17.30
N TYR A 296 -3.14 -9.85 16.21
CA TYR A 296 -3.16 -9.21 14.88
C TYR A 296 -4.36 -8.28 14.64
N SER A 297 -5.37 -8.27 15.52
CA SER A 297 -6.57 -7.45 15.35
C SER A 297 -6.44 -6.02 15.86
N ASN A 298 -5.44 -5.74 16.70
CA ASN A 298 -5.13 -4.42 17.24
C ASN A 298 -3.61 -4.28 17.28
N VAL A 299 -3.01 -4.07 16.12
CA VAL A 299 -1.56 -3.96 15.99
C VAL A 299 -1.13 -2.55 16.42
N PRO A 300 -0.48 -2.35 17.58
CA PRO A 300 0.01 -1.04 18.00
C PRO A 300 1.12 -0.52 17.10
N TYR A 301 1.11 0.81 17.03
CA TYR A 301 2.20 1.61 16.53
C TYR A 301 3.39 1.62 17.52
N ASN A 302 4.51 0.98 17.16
CA ASN A 302 5.60 0.63 18.08
C ASN A 302 6.95 1.32 17.83
N ALA A 303 7.18 2.04 16.74
CA ALA A 303 8.44 2.76 16.51
C ALA A 303 8.30 3.90 15.49
N VAL A 304 8.84 5.08 15.81
CA VAL A 304 8.87 6.26 14.92
C VAL A 304 10.27 6.41 14.32
N PHE A 305 10.36 6.68 13.03
CA PHE A 305 11.60 7.05 12.34
C PHE A 305 11.40 8.35 11.55
N GLU A 306 12.31 9.31 11.73
CA GLU A 306 12.36 10.56 10.98
C GLU A 306 13.77 10.73 10.40
N ASP A 307 13.90 10.94 9.09
CA ASP A 307 15.20 11.08 8.40
C ASP A 307 16.10 9.84 8.65
N LEU A 308 15.67 8.69 8.12
CA LEU A 308 16.35 7.40 8.28
C LEU A 308 17.22 7.08 7.06
N GLU A 309 18.48 6.70 7.29
CA GLU A 309 19.33 6.07 6.30
C GLU A 309 19.63 4.61 6.68
N LEU A 310 19.39 3.68 5.76
CA LEU A 310 19.61 2.25 5.98
C LEU A 310 20.21 1.56 4.76
N ARG A 311 21.43 1.01 4.89
CA ARG A 311 22.15 0.43 3.76
C ARG A 311 23.00 -0.80 4.07
N GLY A 312 23.34 -1.57 3.04
CA GLY A 312 24.34 -2.64 3.11
C GLY A 312 23.95 -3.88 3.93
N THR A 313 22.68 -4.04 4.35
CA THR A 313 22.24 -5.18 5.16
C THR A 313 22.43 -6.50 4.42
N GLY A 314 23.23 -7.41 4.97
CA GLY A 314 23.64 -8.67 4.33
C GLY A 314 24.63 -8.50 3.18
N GLY A 315 25.10 -7.28 2.95
CA GLY A 315 26.05 -6.88 1.91
C GLY A 315 27.48 -7.37 2.13
N PRO A 316 28.40 -7.03 1.21
CA PRO A 316 29.81 -7.43 1.27
C PRO A 316 30.55 -6.92 2.52
N ASP A 317 30.15 -5.78 3.06
CA ASP A 317 30.79 -5.14 4.21
C ASP A 317 30.19 -5.61 5.55
N ALA A 318 29.07 -6.34 5.51
CA ALA A 318 28.53 -7.00 6.68
C ALA A 318 29.53 -8.01 7.26
N LYS A 319 29.48 -8.22 8.59
CA LYS A 319 30.46 -9.08 9.29
C LYS A 319 30.53 -10.50 8.70
N THR A 320 29.40 -11.04 8.27
CA THR A 320 29.32 -12.25 7.43
C THR A 320 28.38 -11.99 6.25
N PRO A 321 28.91 -11.76 5.04
CA PRO A 321 28.10 -11.45 3.86
C PRO A 321 27.11 -12.57 3.48
N GLY A 322 25.95 -12.19 2.93
CA GLY A 322 24.98 -13.13 2.39
C GLY A 322 24.04 -13.80 3.40
N LEU A 323 24.07 -13.38 4.67
CA LEU A 323 23.18 -13.90 5.73
C LEU A 323 21.96 -13.01 6.03
N GLY A 324 21.76 -11.95 5.25
CA GLY A 324 20.67 -11.01 5.45
C GLY A 324 19.29 -11.63 5.25
N TYR A 325 18.32 -11.13 6.03
CA TYR A 325 16.91 -11.47 5.93
C TYR A 325 16.07 -10.35 5.29
N ALA A 326 16.26 -9.11 5.73
CA ALA A 326 15.60 -7.91 5.24
C ALA A 326 16.34 -6.67 5.76
N ALA A 327 16.31 -5.56 5.03
CA ALA A 327 16.87 -4.31 5.52
C ALA A 327 15.98 -3.77 6.65
N PHE A 328 14.71 -3.47 6.36
CA PHE A 328 13.71 -3.06 7.35
C PHE A 328 12.60 -4.11 7.43
N GLU A 329 12.36 -4.70 8.60
CA GLU A 329 11.30 -5.68 8.82
C GLU A 329 10.29 -5.23 9.89
N VAL A 330 9.00 -5.31 9.58
CA VAL A 330 7.89 -5.12 10.51
C VAL A 330 7.09 -6.42 10.62
N ASN A 331 6.93 -6.94 11.82
CA ASN A 331 6.22 -8.20 12.02
C ASN A 331 5.19 -8.09 13.15
N THR A 332 3.91 -8.26 12.82
CA THR A 332 2.80 -8.14 13.76
C THR A 332 2.90 -6.83 14.56
N SER A 333 3.24 -5.74 13.88
CA SER A 333 3.51 -4.43 14.48
C SER A 333 3.18 -3.28 13.51
N GLY A 334 3.38 -2.04 13.93
CA GLY A 334 3.18 -0.85 13.10
C GLY A 334 4.31 0.15 13.32
N VAL A 335 4.66 0.88 12.26
CA VAL A 335 5.70 1.89 12.22
C VAL A 335 5.19 3.16 11.56
N HIS A 336 5.78 4.30 11.86
CA HIS A 336 5.54 5.54 11.16
C HIS A 336 6.89 6.14 10.85
N ILE A 337 7.09 6.25 9.55
CA ILE A 337 8.33 6.65 8.93
C ILE A 337 8.00 7.89 8.10
N ASP A 338 8.67 8.98 8.41
CA ASP A 338 8.68 10.19 7.60
C ASP A 338 10.12 10.38 7.12
N GLU A 339 10.34 10.39 5.81
CA GLU A 339 11.65 10.54 5.17
C GLU A 339 12.61 9.37 5.48
N ALA A 340 12.74 8.44 4.53
CA ALA A 340 13.69 7.34 4.64
C ALA A 340 14.35 6.97 3.31
N LEU A 341 15.67 6.79 3.35
CA LEU A 341 16.47 6.20 2.28
C LEU A 341 16.92 4.79 2.69
N ILE A 342 16.39 3.77 2.02
CA ILE A 342 16.77 2.37 2.22
C ILE A 342 17.40 1.86 0.92
N GLU A 343 18.72 1.65 0.92
CA GLU A 343 19.45 1.36 -0.32
C GLU A 343 20.57 0.32 -0.23
N ASP A 344 20.91 -0.28 -1.38
CA ASP A 344 22.06 -1.19 -1.53
C ASP A 344 22.01 -2.41 -0.59
N ASN A 345 20.81 -2.94 -0.35
CA ASN A 345 20.63 -4.15 0.46
C ASN A 345 20.39 -5.36 -0.46
N PRO A 346 21.25 -6.41 -0.46
CA PRO A 346 21.02 -7.66 -1.21
C PRO A 346 19.93 -8.55 -0.58
N VAL A 347 18.88 -7.93 -0.04
CA VAL A 347 17.70 -8.49 0.61
C VAL A 347 16.54 -7.52 0.39
N VAL A 348 15.31 -7.91 0.73
CA VAL A 348 14.15 -7.00 0.65
C VAL A 348 14.43 -5.69 1.39
N GLY A 349 14.16 -4.55 0.75
CA GLY A 349 14.34 -3.22 1.35
C GLY A 349 13.38 -3.01 2.50
N PHE A 350 12.08 -3.04 2.21
CA PHE A 350 11.03 -2.97 3.24
C PHE A 350 10.17 -4.23 3.23
N LYS A 351 10.14 -4.94 4.35
CA LYS A 351 9.38 -6.18 4.53
C LYS A 351 8.36 -6.03 5.65
N ALA A 352 7.09 -6.29 5.38
CA ALA A 352 6.06 -6.26 6.40
C ALA A 352 5.17 -7.51 6.40
N TYR A 353 4.82 -7.99 7.59
CA TYR A 353 3.94 -9.14 7.78
C TYR A 353 2.95 -8.89 8.92
N MET A 354 1.66 -9.19 8.69
CA MET A 354 0.59 -9.04 9.69
C MET A 354 0.51 -7.63 10.28
N ILE A 355 0.54 -6.63 9.42
CA ILE A 355 0.44 -5.22 9.81
C ILE A 355 -1.00 -4.71 9.67
N GLY A 356 -1.25 -3.49 10.13
CA GLY A 356 -2.54 -2.82 9.95
C GLY A 356 -2.40 -1.30 9.86
N PRO A 357 -3.44 -0.52 10.22
CA PRO A 357 -3.51 0.92 9.94
C PRO A 357 -2.57 1.76 10.82
N SER A 358 -1.88 1.12 11.76
CA SER A 358 -0.80 1.71 12.55
C SER A 358 0.54 1.79 11.81
N THR A 359 0.57 1.35 10.54
CA THR A 359 1.71 1.55 9.64
C THR A 359 1.44 2.70 8.69
N ILE A 360 2.26 3.76 8.80
CA ILE A 360 2.17 4.97 7.99
C ILE A 360 3.56 5.24 7.39
N LEU A 361 3.65 5.27 6.09
CA LEU A 361 4.90 5.45 5.35
C LEU A 361 4.76 6.71 4.51
N ASN A 362 5.59 7.72 4.73
CA ASN A 362 5.61 8.92 3.91
C ASN A 362 7.05 9.21 3.48
N ASP A 363 7.24 9.54 2.21
CA ASP A 363 8.54 9.92 1.62
C ASP A 363 9.61 8.84 1.84
N ILE A 364 9.39 7.67 1.22
CA ILE A 364 10.31 6.54 1.33
C ILE A 364 10.93 6.24 -0.03
N SER A 365 12.26 6.24 -0.07
CA SER A 365 13.06 5.82 -1.22
C SER A 365 13.70 4.46 -0.98
N LEU A 366 13.34 3.47 -1.81
CA LEU A 366 13.89 2.12 -1.81
C LEU A 366 14.73 1.89 -3.07
N LEU A 367 16.06 1.97 -2.96
CA LEU A 367 16.95 1.93 -4.12
C LEU A 367 17.87 0.69 -4.12
N ARG A 368 17.94 -0.04 -5.23
CA ARG A 368 18.92 -1.15 -5.41
C ARG A 368 18.80 -2.23 -4.32
N ASN A 369 17.57 -2.62 -4.01
CA ASN A 369 17.27 -3.64 -3.01
C ASN A 369 16.89 -5.00 -3.65
N GLY A 370 16.79 -6.03 -2.81
CA GLY A 370 16.34 -7.37 -3.19
C GLY A 370 17.49 -8.35 -3.38
N ARG A 371 17.18 -9.64 -3.19
CA ARG A 371 18.15 -10.71 -3.43
C ARG A 371 18.53 -10.78 -4.92
N PRO A 372 19.82 -10.69 -5.29
CA PRO A 372 20.23 -10.64 -6.70
C PRO A 372 20.11 -11.99 -7.43
N SER A 373 19.92 -13.10 -6.70
CA SER A 373 19.79 -14.42 -7.31
C SER A 373 18.44 -14.59 -8.01
N ALA A 374 18.44 -14.89 -9.31
CA ALA A 374 17.22 -15.22 -10.05
C ALA A 374 16.50 -16.47 -9.51
N ALA A 375 17.20 -17.35 -8.79
CA ALA A 375 16.61 -18.52 -8.14
C ALA A 375 15.99 -18.22 -6.76
N ALA A 376 16.16 -17.00 -6.24
CA ALA A 376 15.52 -16.60 -4.99
C ALA A 376 14.00 -16.47 -5.19
N PRO A 377 13.20 -16.76 -4.14
CA PRO A 377 11.76 -16.50 -4.17
C PRO A 377 11.47 -15.06 -4.58
N LEU A 378 10.40 -14.85 -5.36
CA LEU A 378 10.04 -13.53 -5.88
C LEU A 378 9.96 -12.46 -4.79
N ASN A 379 9.37 -12.81 -3.64
CA ASN A 379 9.21 -11.91 -2.50
C ASN A 379 10.54 -11.50 -1.85
N ASP A 380 11.60 -12.29 -2.00
CA ASP A 380 12.92 -11.96 -1.45
C ASP A 380 13.70 -11.01 -2.38
N ARG A 381 13.27 -10.90 -3.65
CA ARG A 381 13.87 -10.04 -4.67
C ARG A 381 13.24 -8.64 -4.72
N ALA A 382 12.14 -8.42 -4.01
CA ALA A 382 11.37 -7.19 -4.09
C ALA A 382 12.07 -6.00 -3.40
N GLY A 383 11.81 -4.79 -3.88
CA GLY A 383 12.14 -3.55 -3.16
C GLY A 383 11.29 -3.40 -1.90
N MET A 384 9.98 -3.46 -2.08
CA MET A 384 8.97 -3.53 -1.01
C MET A 384 8.19 -4.85 -1.09
N PHE A 385 8.07 -5.54 0.04
CA PHE A 385 7.20 -6.71 0.17
C PHE A 385 6.32 -6.61 1.40
N MET A 386 5.00 -6.64 1.20
CA MET A 386 4.03 -6.65 2.30
C MET A 386 3.07 -7.81 2.15
N ARG A 387 2.81 -8.49 3.26
CA ARG A 387 1.84 -9.59 3.29
C ARG A 387 0.93 -9.55 4.50
N SER A 388 -0.35 -9.89 4.32
CA SER A 388 -1.34 -9.94 5.40
C SER A 388 -1.55 -8.58 6.07
N ALA A 389 -1.70 -7.53 5.26
CA ALA A 389 -2.05 -6.20 5.73
C ALA A 389 -3.56 -6.12 6.02
N ASN A 390 -3.93 -6.05 7.29
CA ASN A 390 -5.32 -6.08 7.77
C ASN A 390 -5.79 -4.67 8.15
N TRP A 391 -6.77 -4.14 7.42
CA TRP A 391 -7.24 -2.74 7.50
C TRP A 391 -6.13 -1.72 7.15
N ALA A 392 -6.30 -1.04 6.02
CA ALA A 392 -5.23 -0.51 5.18
C ALA A 392 -4.15 0.34 5.90
N PRO A 393 -2.85 -0.05 5.84
CA PRO A 393 -1.75 0.90 6.07
C PRO A 393 -1.75 1.99 5.01
N THR A 394 -1.14 3.13 5.32
CA THR A 394 -1.06 4.29 4.41
C THR A 394 0.37 4.45 3.90
N ILE A 395 0.52 4.59 2.58
CA ILE A 395 1.83 4.69 1.91
C ILE A 395 1.80 5.84 0.90
N ASN A 396 2.42 6.96 1.23
CA ASN A 396 2.48 8.14 0.36
C ASN A 396 3.91 8.44 -0.06
N ASP A 397 4.06 9.01 -1.26
CA ASP A 397 5.33 9.52 -1.76
C ASP A 397 6.42 8.42 -1.76
N LEU A 398 6.12 7.29 -2.42
CA LEU A 398 6.99 6.11 -2.47
C LEU A 398 7.82 6.12 -3.75
N GLU A 399 9.14 6.02 -3.63
CA GLU A 399 10.04 5.75 -4.75
C GLU A 399 10.67 4.35 -4.60
N VAL A 400 10.57 3.51 -5.63
CA VAL A 400 11.25 2.21 -5.67
C VAL A 400 11.99 2.07 -6.99
N ARG A 401 13.31 1.89 -6.94
CA ARG A 401 14.13 1.76 -8.13
C ARG A 401 15.16 0.65 -8.09
N ASN A 402 15.43 0.06 -9.26
CA ASN A 402 16.52 -0.89 -9.45
C ASN A 402 16.45 -2.11 -8.51
N SER A 403 15.25 -2.57 -8.16
CA SER A 403 15.10 -3.78 -7.36
C SER A 403 15.49 -5.01 -8.18
N SER A 404 16.07 -6.02 -7.52
CA SER A 404 16.48 -7.26 -8.17
C SER A 404 15.31 -8.09 -8.73
N GLY A 405 14.08 -7.80 -8.33
CA GLY A 405 12.83 -8.44 -8.77
C GLY A 405 11.74 -7.37 -8.82
N PRO A 406 10.53 -7.60 -8.28
CA PRO A 406 9.48 -6.58 -8.33
C PRO A 406 9.88 -5.30 -7.60
N GLY A 407 9.39 -4.16 -8.06
CA GLY A 407 9.50 -2.93 -7.27
C GLY A 407 8.71 -3.08 -5.97
N VAL A 408 7.40 -3.27 -6.12
CA VAL A 408 6.44 -3.43 -5.02
C VAL A 408 5.68 -4.74 -5.20
N LEU A 409 5.73 -5.61 -4.19
CA LEU A 409 4.91 -6.83 -4.12
C LEU A 409 4.00 -6.78 -2.89
N LEU A 410 2.68 -6.72 -3.13
CA LEU A 410 1.66 -6.71 -2.08
C LEU A 410 0.80 -7.96 -2.19
N TRP A 411 0.70 -8.72 -1.09
CA TRP A 411 0.06 -10.03 -1.11
C TRP A 411 -0.90 -10.25 0.06
N LYS A 412 -2.16 -10.64 -0.20
CA LYS A 412 -3.18 -10.97 0.82
C LYS A 412 -3.43 -9.81 1.78
N GLY A 413 -4.25 -8.83 1.42
CA GLY A 413 -4.54 -7.71 2.32
C GLY A 413 -5.14 -6.50 1.61
N GLY A 414 -4.96 -5.31 2.17
CA GLY A 414 -5.30 -4.05 1.50
C GLY A 414 -4.41 -2.93 2.02
N ALA A 415 -4.27 -1.86 1.24
CA ALA A 415 -3.53 -0.66 1.60
C ALA A 415 -4.07 0.54 0.81
N GLN A 416 -3.81 1.74 1.32
CA GLN A 416 -4.15 2.99 0.65
C GLN A 416 -2.89 3.83 0.47
N GLY A 417 -2.85 4.68 -0.54
CA GLY A 417 -1.64 5.42 -0.82
C GLY A 417 -1.70 6.29 -2.06
N SER A 418 -0.75 7.22 -2.15
CA SER A 418 -0.65 8.08 -3.33
C SER A 418 0.77 8.48 -3.68
N ASN A 419 0.98 8.93 -4.93
CA ASN A 419 2.24 9.46 -5.47
C ASN A 419 3.38 8.44 -5.43
N TRP A 420 3.32 7.41 -6.26
CA TRP A 420 4.37 6.39 -6.33
C TRP A 420 5.18 6.50 -7.62
N VAL A 421 6.49 6.32 -7.54
CA VAL A 421 7.41 6.25 -8.68
C VAL A 421 8.17 4.93 -8.61
N ILE A 422 7.85 4.02 -9.53
CA ILE A 422 8.34 2.64 -9.51
C ILE A 422 9.07 2.35 -10.82
N ALA A 423 10.39 2.24 -10.80
CA ALA A 423 11.16 2.21 -12.04
C ALA A 423 12.37 1.27 -12.06
N ASP A 424 12.77 0.84 -13.25
CA ASP A 424 14.02 0.11 -13.49
C ASP A 424 14.10 -1.22 -12.72
N ASN A 425 12.98 -1.87 -12.39
CA ASN A 425 12.98 -3.09 -11.57
C ASN A 425 13.07 -4.36 -12.42
N GLY A 426 13.77 -5.38 -11.90
CA GLY A 426 14.03 -6.64 -12.61
C GLY A 426 12.85 -7.63 -12.72
N ALA A 427 11.62 -7.15 -12.53
CA ALA A 427 10.35 -7.85 -12.76
C ALA A 427 9.22 -6.81 -12.86
N THR A 428 7.98 -7.16 -12.52
CA THR A 428 6.85 -6.21 -12.46
C THR A 428 7.13 -5.00 -11.55
N GLY A 429 6.73 -3.80 -11.97
CA GLY A 429 6.79 -2.59 -11.15
C GLY A 429 5.96 -2.73 -9.88
N VAL A 430 4.63 -2.75 -10.02
CA VAL A 430 3.68 -2.98 -8.90
C VAL A 430 2.92 -4.29 -9.11
N ASP A 431 3.10 -5.26 -8.21
CA ASP A 431 2.47 -6.59 -8.27
C ASP A 431 1.54 -6.78 -7.06
N LEU A 432 0.24 -6.83 -7.34
CA LEU A 432 -0.84 -6.97 -6.37
C LEU A 432 -1.45 -8.37 -6.50
N ARG A 433 -1.48 -9.13 -5.41
CA ARG A 433 -1.99 -10.51 -5.39
C ARG A 433 -2.93 -10.70 -4.21
N GLU A 434 -4.16 -11.12 -4.42
CA GLU A 434 -5.13 -11.26 -3.31
C GLU A 434 -5.22 -9.97 -2.48
N PHE A 435 -5.18 -8.82 -3.16
CA PHE A 435 -4.97 -7.53 -2.52
C PHE A 435 -6.06 -6.52 -2.88
N HIS A 436 -6.45 -5.68 -1.93
CA HIS A 436 -7.53 -4.71 -2.02
C HIS A 436 -6.93 -3.29 -1.94
N PRO A 437 -6.41 -2.75 -3.06
CA PRO A 437 -5.76 -1.43 -3.11
C PRO A 437 -6.78 -0.28 -3.22
N ASP A 438 -6.44 0.85 -2.60
CA ASP A 438 -6.97 2.19 -2.91
C ASP A 438 -5.76 3.10 -3.20
N PHE A 439 -5.34 3.13 -4.47
CA PHE A 439 -4.11 3.82 -4.89
C PHE A 439 -4.38 4.90 -5.92
N SER A 440 -3.66 6.02 -5.77
CA SER A 440 -3.79 7.18 -6.64
C SER A 440 -2.43 7.73 -7.07
N GLY A 441 -2.21 7.96 -8.36
CA GLY A 441 -0.97 8.55 -8.85
C GLY A 441 0.22 7.58 -8.79
N ILE A 442 0.20 6.52 -9.61
CA ILE A 442 1.32 5.60 -9.78
C ILE A 442 1.99 5.88 -11.12
N LEU A 443 3.29 6.19 -11.12
CA LEU A 443 4.12 6.18 -12.31
C LEU A 443 5.02 4.94 -12.29
N SER A 444 4.78 4.00 -13.20
CA SER A 444 5.56 2.75 -13.31
C SER A 444 6.28 2.67 -14.66
N MET A 445 7.61 2.65 -14.68
CA MET A 445 8.37 2.75 -15.94
C MET A 445 9.61 1.86 -16.01
N ASP A 446 9.96 1.43 -17.23
CA ASP A 446 11.21 0.72 -17.51
C ASP A 446 11.42 -0.56 -16.66
N ASN A 447 10.33 -1.25 -16.29
CA ASN A 447 10.41 -2.50 -15.54
C ASN A 447 10.47 -3.71 -16.49
N ASP A 448 11.22 -4.76 -16.12
CA ASP A 448 11.40 -5.96 -16.96
C ASP A 448 10.09 -6.76 -17.17
N GLY A 449 9.11 -6.61 -16.28
CA GLY A 449 7.78 -7.23 -16.37
C GLY A 449 6.68 -6.19 -16.59
N HIS A 450 5.49 -6.42 -16.04
CA HIS A 450 4.39 -5.45 -16.18
C HIS A 450 4.69 -4.11 -15.49
N GLY A 451 4.03 -3.04 -15.93
CA GLY A 451 4.02 -1.77 -15.19
C GLY A 451 3.26 -1.93 -13.86
N VAL A 452 1.98 -2.32 -13.96
CA VAL A 452 1.11 -2.66 -12.83
C VAL A 452 0.41 -3.98 -13.11
N SER A 453 0.31 -4.82 -12.09
CA SER A 453 -0.33 -6.12 -12.20
C SER A 453 -1.23 -6.41 -11.02
N VAL A 454 -2.45 -6.86 -11.30
CA VAL A 454 -3.51 -7.16 -10.35
C VAL A 454 -3.96 -8.60 -10.56
N ARG A 455 -3.78 -9.44 -9.54
CA ARG A 455 -4.08 -10.87 -9.60
C ARG A 455 -4.99 -11.33 -8.47
N ASP A 456 -6.01 -12.13 -8.76
CA ASP A 456 -6.91 -12.75 -7.76
C ASP A 456 -7.38 -11.69 -6.74
N SER A 457 -7.78 -10.51 -7.23
CA SER A 457 -8.00 -9.32 -6.39
C SER A 457 -9.37 -8.72 -6.64
N SER A 458 -10.04 -8.31 -5.56
CA SER A 458 -11.35 -7.63 -5.60
C SER A 458 -11.27 -6.28 -4.90
N ASN A 459 -12.27 -5.41 -5.02
CA ASN A 459 -12.24 -4.06 -4.41
C ASN A 459 -10.96 -3.30 -4.78
N VAL A 460 -10.66 -3.30 -6.08
CA VAL A 460 -9.46 -2.67 -6.63
C VAL A 460 -9.84 -1.28 -7.09
N GLU A 461 -9.28 -0.27 -6.44
CA GLU A 461 -9.46 1.14 -6.80
C GLU A 461 -8.09 1.72 -7.21
N LEU A 462 -7.87 1.79 -8.52
CA LEU A 462 -6.69 2.42 -9.11
C LEU A 462 -7.13 3.72 -9.80
N SER A 463 -6.44 4.82 -9.48
CA SER A 463 -6.67 6.12 -10.10
C SER A 463 -5.38 6.79 -10.54
N TYR A 464 -5.39 7.47 -11.69
CA TYR A 464 -4.22 8.21 -12.20
C TYR A 464 -2.95 7.34 -12.29
N VAL A 465 -3.07 6.15 -12.88
CA VAL A 465 -1.94 5.23 -13.07
C VAL A 465 -1.34 5.47 -14.45
N THR A 466 -0.05 5.77 -14.54
CA THR A 466 0.69 5.89 -15.79
C THR A 466 1.77 4.82 -15.86
N THR A 467 1.74 4.05 -16.94
CA THR A 467 2.75 3.03 -17.25
C THR A 467 3.51 3.41 -18.51
N TYR A 468 4.82 3.19 -18.52
CA TYR A 468 5.70 3.57 -19.62
C TYR A 468 6.84 2.57 -19.86
N HIS A 469 6.94 2.04 -21.08
CA HIS A 469 8.09 1.23 -21.52
C HIS A 469 8.40 0.00 -20.62
N ASN A 470 7.35 -0.65 -20.10
CA ASN A 470 7.47 -1.87 -19.31
C ASN A 470 7.36 -3.14 -20.18
N GLY A 471 7.99 -4.22 -19.71
CA GLY A 471 7.83 -5.56 -20.29
C GLY A 471 8.52 -5.75 -21.64
N ILE A 472 9.41 -4.84 -22.02
CA ILE A 472 9.98 -4.78 -23.37
C ILE A 472 10.69 -6.09 -23.76
N GLY A 473 10.29 -6.64 -24.89
CA GLY A 473 10.76 -7.93 -25.38
C GLY A 473 10.07 -9.15 -24.76
N ALA A 474 9.03 -8.97 -23.93
CA ALA A 474 8.21 -10.08 -23.48
C ALA A 474 7.52 -10.76 -24.68
N ALA A 475 7.52 -12.09 -24.65
CA ALA A 475 6.98 -12.91 -25.73
C ALA A 475 5.45 -13.06 -25.68
N PHE A 476 4.85 -12.78 -24.52
CA PHE A 476 3.44 -12.99 -24.24
C PHE A 476 2.89 -11.82 -23.41
N PRO A 477 1.63 -11.42 -23.61
CA PRO A 477 1.00 -10.32 -22.88
C PRO A 477 0.96 -10.55 -21.36
N GLU A 478 0.86 -11.81 -20.91
CA GLU A 478 0.86 -12.22 -19.50
C GLU A 478 2.20 -12.01 -18.78
N LEU A 479 3.22 -11.55 -19.50
CA LEU A 479 4.55 -11.27 -18.94
C LEU A 479 4.97 -9.79 -19.04
N GLY A 480 4.29 -8.97 -19.85
CA GLY A 480 4.80 -7.64 -20.23
C GLY A 480 3.78 -6.57 -20.59
N ALA A 481 2.54 -6.62 -20.10
CA ALA A 481 1.60 -5.50 -20.26
C ALA A 481 1.96 -4.25 -19.45
N GLY A 482 1.55 -3.07 -19.90
CA GLY A 482 1.55 -1.86 -19.07
C GLY A 482 0.70 -2.08 -17.83
N ILE A 483 -0.57 -2.46 -18.01
CA ILE A 483 -1.48 -2.82 -16.93
C ILE A 483 -2.06 -4.22 -17.20
N TYR A 484 -1.94 -5.11 -16.21
CA TYR A 484 -2.37 -6.51 -16.31
C TYR A 484 -3.38 -6.87 -15.22
N PHE A 485 -4.55 -7.37 -15.60
CA PHE A 485 -5.56 -7.96 -14.71
C PHE A 485 -5.72 -9.45 -14.99
N ASP A 486 -5.83 -10.25 -13.93
CA ASP A 486 -5.89 -11.72 -14.02
C ASP A 486 -6.65 -12.27 -12.82
N GLU A 487 -7.79 -12.92 -13.06
CA GLU A 487 -8.73 -13.30 -11.99
C GLU A 487 -9.10 -12.08 -11.11
N SER A 488 -9.12 -10.88 -11.69
CA SER A 488 -9.41 -9.64 -10.96
C SER A 488 -10.91 -9.50 -10.79
N ASN A 489 -11.40 -10.11 -9.70
CA ASN A 489 -12.81 -10.36 -9.43
C ASN A 489 -13.35 -11.41 -10.41
N ASP A 490 -13.52 -12.63 -9.90
CA ASP A 490 -13.87 -13.84 -10.63
C ASP A 490 -15.28 -14.36 -10.28
N VAL A 491 -15.96 -13.70 -9.32
CA VAL A 491 -17.31 -14.05 -8.88
C VAL A 491 -18.12 -12.78 -8.63
N MET A 492 -19.26 -12.66 -9.31
CA MET A 492 -20.22 -11.58 -9.07
C MET A 492 -20.62 -11.50 -7.60
N SER A 493 -20.32 -10.37 -6.97
CA SER A 493 -20.78 -10.09 -5.61
C SER A 493 -21.06 -8.61 -5.41
N GLY A 494 -22.26 -8.31 -4.87
CA GLY A 494 -22.70 -6.93 -4.69
C GLY A 494 -21.71 -6.13 -3.84
N GLY A 495 -21.10 -5.12 -4.47
CA GLY A 495 -20.16 -4.19 -3.83
C GLY A 495 -18.68 -4.55 -3.95
N LYS A 496 -18.32 -5.54 -4.78
CA LYS A 496 -16.93 -5.79 -5.16
C LYS A 496 -16.71 -5.49 -6.64
N ASN A 497 -15.89 -4.49 -6.92
CA ASN A 497 -15.55 -4.11 -8.29
C ASN A 497 -14.02 -3.98 -8.40
N ALA A 498 -13.50 -4.16 -9.60
CA ALA A 498 -12.17 -3.72 -9.96
C ALA A 498 -12.28 -2.51 -10.89
N SER A 499 -11.44 -1.49 -10.69
CA SER A 499 -11.51 -0.26 -11.47
C SER A 499 -10.14 0.35 -11.73
N CYS A 500 -10.00 0.90 -12.93
CA CYS A 500 -8.92 1.80 -13.31
C CYS A 500 -9.55 3.08 -13.87
N PHE A 501 -9.39 4.18 -13.13
CA PHE A 501 -9.89 5.51 -13.48
C PHE A 501 -8.73 6.42 -13.90
N GLU A 502 -8.80 7.02 -15.08
CA GLU A 502 -7.75 7.86 -15.64
C GLU A 502 -6.37 7.15 -15.67
N CYS A 503 -6.36 5.91 -16.16
CA CYS A 503 -5.14 5.13 -16.34
C CYS A 503 -4.61 5.24 -17.77
N THR A 504 -3.29 5.28 -17.89
CA THR A 504 -2.58 5.45 -19.16
C THR A 504 -1.47 4.40 -19.31
N SER A 505 -1.40 3.74 -20.47
CA SER A 505 -0.28 2.88 -20.87
C SER A 505 0.38 3.45 -22.13
N ILE A 506 1.70 3.59 -22.12
CA ILE A 506 2.46 4.32 -23.13
C ILE A 506 3.71 3.54 -23.50
N GLU A 507 3.85 3.16 -24.77
CA GLU A 507 5.07 2.49 -25.27
C GLU A 507 5.46 1.21 -24.49
N ASP A 508 4.53 0.62 -23.74
CA ASP A 508 4.70 -0.68 -23.08
C ASP A 508 4.70 -1.81 -24.12
N GLN A 509 5.22 -3.00 -23.77
CA GLN A 509 5.27 -4.12 -24.71
C GLN A 509 3.86 -4.54 -25.17
N HIS A 510 2.90 -4.55 -24.26
CA HIS A 510 1.46 -4.64 -24.52
C HIS A 510 0.75 -3.55 -23.73
N GLY A 511 -0.41 -3.09 -24.17
CA GLY A 511 -1.16 -2.02 -23.50
C GLY A 511 -1.84 -2.48 -22.20
N ILE A 512 -3.17 -2.54 -22.22
CA ILE A 512 -3.97 -3.08 -21.11
C ILE A 512 -4.38 -4.50 -21.47
N VAL A 513 -4.07 -5.45 -20.60
CA VAL A 513 -4.34 -6.87 -20.78
C VAL A 513 -5.19 -7.37 -19.62
N VAL A 514 -6.26 -8.08 -19.93
CA VAL A 514 -7.21 -8.63 -18.98
C VAL A 514 -7.42 -10.10 -19.29
N ARG A 515 -7.28 -10.93 -18.25
CA ARG A 515 -7.55 -12.37 -18.30
C ARG A 515 -8.57 -12.73 -17.23
N ASP A 516 -9.56 -13.50 -17.60
CA ASP A 516 -10.49 -14.17 -16.69
C ASP A 516 -11.03 -13.24 -15.59
N SER A 517 -11.47 -12.04 -15.96
CA SER A 517 -11.87 -10.98 -15.02
C SER A 517 -13.22 -10.39 -15.37
N ILE A 518 -14.08 -10.22 -14.35
CA ILE A 518 -15.45 -9.71 -14.48
C ILE A 518 -15.76 -8.62 -13.43
N ASP A 519 -16.77 -7.79 -13.70
CA ASP A 519 -17.06 -6.55 -12.95
C ASP A 519 -15.86 -5.57 -12.92
N LEU A 520 -15.10 -5.54 -14.02
CA LEU A 520 -13.99 -4.63 -14.26
C LEU A 520 -14.47 -3.36 -14.96
N GLN A 521 -14.03 -2.21 -14.46
CA GLN A 521 -14.37 -0.89 -15.00
C GLN A 521 -13.12 -0.16 -15.47
N LEU A 522 -13.05 0.11 -16.77
CA LEU A 522 -12.02 0.90 -17.42
C LEU A 522 -12.62 2.26 -17.79
N ILE A 523 -12.32 3.31 -17.02
CA ILE A 523 -12.96 4.63 -17.13
C ILE A 523 -11.92 5.70 -17.44
N ALA A 524 -12.14 6.49 -18.49
CA ALA A 524 -11.27 7.59 -18.92
C ALA A 524 -9.82 7.13 -19.20
N ASN A 525 -9.65 5.96 -19.81
CA ASN A 525 -8.34 5.34 -20.00
C ASN A 525 -7.75 5.64 -21.39
N GLU A 526 -6.43 5.74 -21.45
CA GLU A 526 -5.69 5.97 -22.70
C GLU A 526 -4.59 4.93 -22.91
N ILE A 527 -4.49 4.37 -24.12
CA ILE A 527 -3.41 3.47 -24.52
C ILE A 527 -2.73 4.06 -25.74
N ARG A 528 -1.42 4.32 -25.65
CA ARG A 528 -0.67 4.95 -26.74
C ARG A 528 0.55 4.14 -27.14
N ASP A 529 0.61 3.83 -28.43
CA ASP A 529 1.75 3.23 -29.11
C ASP A 529 2.33 1.99 -28.40
N PRO A 530 1.52 1.00 -27.96
CA PRO A 530 2.08 -0.24 -27.42
C PRO A 530 2.88 -0.97 -28.52
N ALA A 531 3.91 -1.71 -28.12
CA ALA A 531 4.81 -2.36 -29.08
C ALA A 531 4.14 -3.48 -29.89
N ASN A 532 3.10 -4.10 -29.32
CA ASN A 532 2.30 -5.13 -29.99
C ASN A 532 0.82 -4.83 -29.86
N ALA A 533 0.07 -5.27 -30.86
CA ALA A 533 -1.38 -5.34 -30.84
C ALA A 533 -1.87 -6.66 -30.20
N PRO A 534 -3.11 -6.71 -29.74
CA PRO A 534 -4.02 -5.58 -29.58
C PRO A 534 -3.58 -4.63 -28.45
N ALA A 535 -4.07 -3.39 -28.50
CA ALA A 535 -3.76 -2.38 -27.47
C ALA A 535 -4.57 -2.65 -26.19
N LEU A 536 -5.85 -2.97 -26.36
CA LEU A 536 -6.70 -3.54 -25.31
C LEU A 536 -6.98 -5.01 -25.65
N ASP A 537 -6.55 -5.90 -24.76
CA ASP A 537 -6.67 -7.35 -24.91
C ASP A 537 -7.49 -7.88 -23.72
N ILE A 538 -8.72 -8.35 -23.97
CA ILE A 538 -9.56 -8.96 -22.94
C ILE A 538 -9.96 -10.35 -23.38
N ASP A 539 -9.57 -11.35 -22.60
CA ASP A 539 -9.88 -12.77 -22.85
C ASP A 539 -10.46 -13.38 -21.57
N ASN A 540 -11.72 -13.80 -21.64
CA ASN A 540 -12.46 -14.45 -20.56
C ASN A 540 -12.82 -15.91 -20.88
N THR A 541 -12.18 -16.53 -21.87
CA THR A 541 -12.45 -17.92 -22.29
C THR A 541 -12.12 -18.96 -21.20
N GLY A 542 -11.34 -18.58 -20.18
CA GLY A 542 -11.01 -19.41 -19.03
C GLY A 542 -12.05 -19.37 -17.90
N MET A 543 -13.09 -18.54 -18.00
CA MET A 543 -14.05 -18.29 -16.93
C MET A 543 -15.26 -19.25 -16.95
N ASP A 544 -15.59 -19.79 -15.76
CA ASP A 544 -16.83 -20.54 -15.52
C ASP A 544 -17.99 -19.63 -15.05
N HIS A 545 -17.73 -18.32 -14.89
CA HIS A 545 -18.63 -17.36 -14.25
C HIS A 545 -18.87 -16.15 -15.16
N HIS A 546 -20.13 -15.79 -15.30
CA HIS A 546 -20.55 -14.64 -16.11
C HIS A 546 -20.45 -13.35 -15.30
N GLY A 547 -20.09 -12.27 -15.99
CA GLY A 547 -20.15 -10.91 -15.48
C GLY A 547 -19.75 -9.93 -16.59
N ASN A 548 -19.99 -8.65 -16.35
CA ASN A 548 -19.86 -7.65 -17.40
C ASN A 548 -18.59 -6.83 -17.25
N ILE A 549 -18.08 -6.34 -18.38
CA ILE A 549 -16.99 -5.35 -18.43
C ILE A 549 -17.56 -4.00 -18.86
N ILE A 550 -17.08 -2.93 -18.22
CA ILE A 550 -17.44 -1.56 -18.56
C ILE A 550 -16.19 -0.85 -19.12
N ILE A 551 -16.27 -0.41 -20.37
CA ILE A 551 -15.29 0.46 -21.01
C ILE A 551 -15.98 1.80 -21.25
N ASN A 552 -15.48 2.86 -20.63
CA ASN A 552 -16.11 4.17 -20.70
C ASN A 552 -15.04 5.24 -20.96
N ASP A 553 -15.19 5.98 -22.05
CA ASP A 553 -14.27 7.04 -22.48
C ASP A 553 -12.84 6.49 -22.65
N MET A 554 -12.67 5.57 -23.59
CA MET A 554 -11.38 4.95 -23.87
C MET A 554 -10.80 5.49 -25.17
N LYS A 555 -9.56 5.97 -25.10
CA LYS A 555 -8.80 6.44 -26.25
C LYS A 555 -7.64 5.50 -26.55
N ILE A 556 -7.52 5.06 -27.79
CA ILE A 556 -6.43 4.19 -28.23
C ILE A 556 -5.72 4.84 -29.42
N GLU A 557 -4.39 4.94 -29.34
CA GLU A 557 -3.52 5.31 -30.45
C GLU A 557 -2.64 4.11 -30.80
N LEU A 558 -2.90 3.48 -31.95
CA LEU A 558 -2.19 2.28 -32.41
C LEU A 558 -2.02 2.29 -33.93
N ASN A 559 -0.82 1.91 -34.39
CA ASN A 559 -0.58 1.56 -35.78
C ASN A 559 -0.20 0.07 -35.88
N SER A 560 -1.12 -0.76 -36.36
CA SER A 560 -0.95 -2.22 -36.48
C SER A 560 -1.75 -2.77 -37.65
N THR A 561 -1.37 -3.94 -38.16
CA THR A 561 -2.22 -4.70 -39.10
C THR A 561 -3.34 -5.45 -38.40
N ASP A 562 -3.16 -5.77 -37.12
CA ASP A 562 -4.13 -6.50 -36.28
C ASP A 562 -5.14 -5.53 -35.61
N TYR A 563 -6.11 -6.08 -34.88
CA TYR A 563 -7.11 -5.29 -34.16
C TYR A 563 -6.48 -4.37 -33.11
N ALA A 564 -7.11 -3.22 -32.86
CA ALA A 564 -6.76 -2.36 -31.73
C ALA A 564 -7.36 -2.86 -30.42
N VAL A 565 -8.54 -3.44 -30.49
CA VAL A 565 -9.27 -4.01 -29.35
C VAL A 565 -9.71 -5.42 -29.71
N GLU A 566 -9.39 -6.38 -28.85
CA GLU A 566 -9.93 -7.73 -28.92
C GLU A 566 -10.64 -8.05 -27.60
N LEU A 567 -11.88 -8.50 -27.73
CA LEU A 567 -12.72 -8.97 -26.63
C LEU A 567 -13.13 -10.41 -26.97
N ASP A 568 -12.66 -11.39 -26.18
CA ASP A 568 -12.92 -12.82 -26.37
C ASP A 568 -13.75 -13.39 -25.21
N GLU A 569 -14.93 -13.93 -25.54
CA GLU A 569 -15.99 -14.33 -24.61
C GLU A 569 -16.37 -13.23 -23.59
N VAL A 570 -16.63 -12.01 -24.08
CA VAL A 570 -16.93 -10.83 -23.22
C VAL A 570 -18.32 -10.25 -23.48
N ASP A 571 -19.15 -10.18 -22.44
CA ASP A 571 -20.35 -9.35 -22.42
C ASP A 571 -20.05 -8.01 -21.71
N GLY A 572 -20.57 -6.89 -22.24
CA GLY A 572 -20.18 -5.59 -21.68
C GLY A 572 -20.86 -4.35 -22.23
N THR A 573 -20.47 -3.22 -21.65
CA THR A 573 -20.89 -1.87 -22.07
C THR A 573 -19.66 -1.08 -22.48
N VAL A 574 -19.64 -0.65 -23.74
CA VAL A 574 -18.61 0.20 -24.32
C VAL A 574 -19.23 1.54 -24.66
N TYR A 575 -18.72 2.61 -24.06
CA TYR A 575 -19.20 3.98 -24.27
C TYR A 575 -18.02 4.87 -24.62
N GLY A 576 -18.11 5.65 -25.70
CA GLY A 576 -17.09 6.63 -26.05
C GLY A 576 -15.73 6.02 -26.39
N LEU A 577 -15.70 4.93 -27.17
CA LEU A 577 -14.46 4.37 -27.70
C LEU A 577 -13.97 5.20 -28.89
N ASP A 578 -12.73 5.69 -28.80
CA ASP A 578 -12.06 6.48 -29.84
C ASP A 578 -10.76 5.80 -30.28
N LEU A 579 -10.79 5.17 -31.47
CA LEU A 579 -9.65 4.50 -32.07
C LEU A 579 -8.91 5.45 -33.02
N ASN A 580 -7.63 5.67 -32.80
CA ASN A 580 -6.79 6.55 -33.61
C ASN A 580 -5.59 5.77 -34.18
N GLY A 581 -5.12 6.19 -35.37
CA GLY A 581 -4.04 5.51 -36.10
C GLY A 581 -4.54 4.52 -37.16
N ASP A 582 -3.61 3.82 -37.80
CA ASP A 582 -3.90 2.78 -38.81
C ASP A 582 -3.93 1.41 -38.12
N ASN A 583 -5.12 0.95 -37.71
CA ASN A 583 -5.32 -0.30 -36.96
C ASN A 583 -6.54 -1.10 -37.48
N GLY A 584 -6.65 -2.37 -37.08
CA GLY A 584 -7.71 -3.28 -37.50
C GLY A 584 -9.05 -3.11 -36.76
N GLY A 585 -9.23 -2.04 -35.98
CA GLY A 585 -10.47 -1.74 -35.26
C GLY A 585 -10.75 -2.69 -34.09
N LEU A 586 -11.97 -3.21 -34.01
CA LEU A 586 -12.52 -3.97 -32.87
C LEU A 586 -12.98 -5.36 -33.28
N LEU A 587 -12.46 -6.39 -32.61
CA LEU A 587 -13.05 -7.73 -32.58
C LEU A 587 -13.82 -7.89 -31.28
N TRP A 588 -15.11 -8.21 -31.36
CA TRP A 588 -15.96 -8.47 -30.21
C TRP A 588 -16.67 -9.81 -30.33
N ASP A 589 -16.08 -10.82 -29.69
CA ASP A 589 -16.67 -12.12 -29.45
C ASP A 589 -17.37 -12.12 -28.09
N ALA A 590 -18.69 -12.33 -28.09
CA ALA A 590 -19.49 -12.27 -26.88
C ALA A 590 -19.50 -13.62 -26.14
N ASN A 591 -19.65 -13.57 -24.82
CA ASN A 591 -20.02 -14.78 -24.07
C ASN A 591 -21.48 -15.18 -24.42
N GLY A 592 -22.31 -14.17 -24.68
CA GLY A 592 -23.66 -14.34 -25.20
C GLY A 592 -24.72 -14.59 -24.14
N GLU A 593 -24.40 -14.43 -22.85
CA GLU A 593 -25.34 -14.67 -21.75
C GLU A 593 -26.16 -13.43 -21.41
N GLU A 594 -25.58 -12.23 -21.61
CA GLU A 594 -26.27 -10.95 -21.44
C GLU A 594 -26.10 -10.05 -22.69
N PRO A 595 -27.06 -9.13 -22.95
CA PRO A 595 -26.90 -8.18 -24.04
C PRO A 595 -25.71 -7.24 -23.83
N SER A 596 -24.97 -6.98 -24.91
CA SER A 596 -23.87 -6.03 -24.95
C SER A 596 -24.30 -4.68 -25.55
N TYR A 597 -23.56 -3.62 -25.21
CA TYR A 597 -23.88 -2.24 -25.60
C TYR A 597 -22.65 -1.53 -26.15
N LEU A 598 -22.79 -0.85 -27.30
CA LEU A 598 -21.77 0.01 -27.88
C LEU A 598 -22.38 1.37 -28.22
N GLU A 599 -21.95 2.43 -27.54
CA GLU A 599 -22.59 3.73 -27.66
C GLU A 599 -21.56 4.84 -27.92
N ASN A 600 -21.96 5.87 -28.69
CA ASN A 600 -21.23 7.13 -28.85
C ASN A 600 -19.75 6.96 -29.24
N SER A 601 -19.46 5.99 -30.12
CA SER A 601 -18.10 5.56 -30.45
C SER A 601 -17.80 5.75 -31.94
N ILE A 602 -16.51 5.78 -32.29
CA ILE A 602 -16.07 5.77 -33.70
C ILE A 602 -15.09 4.62 -33.89
N ILE A 603 -15.45 3.66 -34.75
CA ILE A 603 -14.61 2.50 -35.06
C ILE A 603 -13.91 2.74 -36.39
N TRP A 604 -12.58 2.67 -36.36
CA TRP A 604 -11.71 2.79 -37.53
C TRP A 604 -11.08 1.43 -37.82
N GLY A 605 -11.13 1.00 -39.08
CA GLY A 605 -10.51 -0.23 -39.55
C GLY A 605 -9.58 0.00 -40.73
N ASN A 606 -8.61 -0.89 -40.88
CA ASN A 606 -7.64 -0.88 -41.97
C ASN A 606 -8.06 -1.87 -43.06
N GLN A 607 -7.14 -2.22 -43.97
CA GLN A 607 -7.41 -3.14 -45.09
C GLN A 607 -7.53 -4.61 -44.70
N ASN A 608 -7.23 -4.98 -43.44
CA ASN A 608 -7.25 -6.36 -42.96
C ASN A 608 -8.51 -6.67 -42.14
N SER A 609 -8.92 -5.74 -41.27
CA SER A 609 -10.10 -5.88 -40.41
C SER A 609 -10.66 -4.53 -39.98
N CYS A 610 -11.89 -4.52 -39.44
CA CYS A 610 -12.54 -3.30 -38.96
C CYS A 610 -13.41 -3.51 -37.71
N PHE A 611 -14.61 -4.03 -37.87
CA PHE A 611 -15.50 -4.29 -36.74
C PHE A 611 -16.16 -5.63 -36.93
N ASP A 612 -15.73 -6.60 -36.15
CA ASP A 612 -16.16 -7.98 -36.26
C ASP A 612 -16.96 -8.37 -35.01
N MET A 613 -18.25 -8.63 -35.22
CA MET A 613 -19.21 -8.99 -34.18
C MET A 613 -19.46 -10.49 -34.23
N VAL A 614 -19.08 -11.21 -33.18
CA VAL A 614 -19.17 -12.68 -33.12
C VAL A 614 -20.02 -13.10 -31.92
N ASP A 615 -20.89 -14.10 -32.15
CA ASP A 615 -21.74 -14.78 -31.16
C ASP A 615 -22.57 -13.85 -30.23
N GLN A 616 -22.88 -12.64 -30.71
CA GLN A 616 -23.68 -11.66 -29.99
C GLN A 616 -25.14 -12.12 -29.90
N THR A 617 -25.63 -12.47 -28.71
CA THR A 617 -27.06 -12.78 -28.52
C THR A 617 -27.95 -11.54 -28.56
N GLY A 618 -27.36 -10.37 -28.28
CA GLY A 618 -27.96 -9.07 -28.51
C GLY A 618 -26.95 -7.95 -28.32
N LEU A 619 -26.51 -7.33 -29.42
CA LEU A 619 -25.64 -6.16 -29.39
C LEU A 619 -26.45 -4.91 -29.74
N LEU A 620 -26.58 -3.99 -28.78
CA LEU A 620 -27.30 -2.73 -28.93
C LEU A 620 -26.29 -1.61 -29.20
N ILE A 621 -26.36 -1.04 -30.40
CA ILE A 621 -25.42 -0.06 -30.90
C ILE A 621 -26.17 1.24 -31.14
N ASP A 622 -25.69 2.33 -30.56
CA ASP A 622 -26.33 3.64 -30.65
C ASP A 622 -25.32 4.75 -30.94
N ASN A 623 -25.63 5.58 -31.95
CA ASN A 623 -24.81 6.73 -32.32
C ASN A 623 -23.33 6.36 -32.58
N VAL A 624 -23.10 5.34 -33.43
CA VAL A 624 -21.75 4.86 -33.80
C VAL A 624 -21.41 5.17 -35.24
N GLY A 625 -20.21 5.71 -35.44
CA GLY A 625 -19.62 5.94 -36.76
C GLY A 625 -18.66 4.82 -37.16
N LEU A 626 -18.84 4.25 -38.36
CA LEU A 626 -17.96 3.21 -38.91
C LEU A 626 -17.09 3.74 -40.04
N ALA A 627 -15.79 3.50 -39.96
CA ALA A 627 -14.79 3.84 -40.96
C ALA A 627 -13.97 2.60 -41.36
N CYS A 628 -14.64 1.62 -41.96
CA CYS A 628 -14.03 0.37 -42.42
C CYS A 628 -13.52 0.48 -43.86
N ASP A 629 -12.28 0.06 -44.13
CA ASP A 629 -11.77 0.05 -45.51
C ASP A 629 -12.66 -0.85 -46.39
N THR A 630 -12.86 -0.45 -47.65
CA THR A 630 -13.61 -1.24 -48.64
C THR A 630 -13.09 -2.67 -48.85
N ALA A 631 -11.82 -2.94 -48.50
CA ALA A 631 -11.23 -4.28 -48.54
C ALA A 631 -11.62 -5.15 -47.34
N ALA A 632 -12.03 -4.55 -46.22
CA ALA A 632 -12.40 -5.21 -44.97
C ALA A 632 -13.65 -4.51 -44.36
N PRO A 633 -14.85 -4.73 -44.93
CA PRO A 633 -16.09 -4.21 -44.35
C PRO A 633 -16.34 -4.78 -42.94
N ALA A 634 -17.18 -4.12 -42.14
CA ALA A 634 -17.62 -4.68 -40.86
C ALA A 634 -18.35 -6.01 -41.07
N SER A 635 -18.13 -6.97 -40.18
CA SER A 635 -18.72 -8.30 -40.27
C SER A 635 -19.59 -8.64 -39.05
N ILE A 636 -20.61 -9.45 -39.30
CA ILE A 636 -21.50 -9.99 -38.28
C ILE A 636 -21.58 -11.50 -38.46
N SER A 637 -21.25 -12.26 -37.41
CA SER A 637 -21.19 -13.72 -37.45
C SER A 637 -22.00 -14.34 -36.32
N SER A 638 -22.99 -15.16 -36.66
CA SER A 638 -23.90 -15.83 -35.71
C SER A 638 -24.50 -14.89 -34.65
N SER A 639 -24.77 -13.65 -35.06
CA SER A 639 -25.01 -12.54 -34.14
C SER A 639 -26.32 -11.82 -34.42
N PHE A 640 -26.93 -11.27 -33.37
CA PHE A 640 -28.07 -10.35 -33.43
C PHE A 640 -27.64 -8.94 -32.99
N ALA A 641 -27.66 -7.98 -33.91
CA ALA A 641 -27.20 -6.61 -33.65
C ALA A 641 -28.23 -5.56 -34.10
N ASN A 642 -28.42 -4.52 -33.28
CA ASN A 642 -29.27 -3.38 -33.56
C ASN A 642 -28.40 -2.12 -33.62
N PHE A 643 -28.27 -1.51 -34.79
CA PHE A 643 -27.67 -0.19 -34.95
C PHE A 643 -28.78 0.86 -35.00
N THR A 644 -28.75 1.81 -34.07
CA THR A 644 -29.64 2.96 -34.01
C THR A 644 -28.82 4.24 -34.21
N ASP A 645 -29.36 5.20 -34.96
CA ASP A 645 -28.75 6.51 -35.21
C ASP A 645 -27.27 6.45 -35.66
N SER A 646 -26.90 5.37 -36.36
CA SER A 646 -25.52 5.06 -36.74
C SER A 646 -25.23 5.42 -38.19
N TRP A 647 -23.96 5.60 -38.54
CA TRP A 647 -23.58 6.02 -39.89
C TRP A 647 -22.24 5.48 -40.34
N ILE A 648 -22.05 5.52 -41.64
CA ILE A 648 -20.79 5.15 -42.30
C ILE A 648 -20.08 6.43 -42.70
N ILE A 649 -18.79 6.53 -42.36
CA ILE A 649 -17.97 7.69 -42.72
C ILE A 649 -17.76 7.70 -44.24
N THR A 650 -17.94 8.88 -44.85
CA THR A 650 -17.85 9.01 -46.31
C THR A 650 -16.48 8.56 -46.84
N GLY A 651 -16.49 7.65 -47.82
CA GLY A 651 -15.28 7.10 -48.44
C GLY A 651 -14.86 5.72 -47.92
N TYR A 652 -15.58 5.19 -46.93
CA TYR A 652 -15.39 3.86 -46.37
C TYR A 652 -16.47 2.87 -46.87
N ALA A 653 -16.35 1.60 -46.49
CA ALA A 653 -17.27 0.53 -46.88
C ALA A 653 -18.69 0.84 -46.42
N ASP A 654 -19.64 0.78 -47.34
CA ASP A 654 -21.07 1.08 -47.15
C ASP A 654 -21.95 -0.17 -47.01
N SER A 655 -21.36 -1.32 -46.69
CA SER A 655 -22.06 -2.61 -46.56
C SER A 655 -21.44 -3.48 -45.46
N PHE A 656 -22.19 -4.47 -44.96
CA PHE A 656 -21.70 -5.47 -44.01
C PHE A 656 -21.40 -6.81 -44.69
N GLU A 657 -20.49 -7.58 -44.10
CA GLU A 657 -20.34 -9.01 -44.36
C GLU A 657 -21.18 -9.84 -43.38
N MET A 658 -22.24 -10.47 -43.88
CA MET A 658 -23.17 -11.28 -43.11
C MET A 658 -22.72 -12.76 -43.09
N LEU A 659 -22.21 -13.24 -41.97
CA LEU A 659 -21.65 -14.58 -41.79
C LEU A 659 -22.54 -15.44 -40.89
N GLY A 660 -22.52 -16.76 -41.10
CA GLY A 660 -23.27 -17.71 -40.27
C GLY A 660 -24.79 -17.48 -40.34
N ASP A 661 -25.43 -17.47 -39.17
CA ASP A 661 -26.85 -17.18 -38.99
C ASP A 661 -27.01 -15.84 -38.26
N SER A 662 -26.87 -14.74 -38.99
CA SER A 662 -26.85 -13.39 -38.42
C SER A 662 -28.10 -12.57 -38.75
N HIS A 663 -28.49 -11.69 -37.83
CA HIS A 663 -29.57 -10.73 -38.02
C HIS A 663 -29.14 -9.34 -37.59
N LEU A 664 -29.03 -8.45 -38.59
CA LEU A 664 -28.70 -7.04 -38.41
C LEU A 664 -29.95 -6.18 -38.56
N ARG A 665 -30.24 -5.32 -37.57
CA ARG A 665 -31.27 -4.28 -37.66
C ARG A 665 -30.60 -2.92 -37.75
N TRP A 666 -30.84 -2.22 -38.85
CA TRP A 666 -30.31 -0.90 -39.16
C TRP A 666 -31.44 0.13 -39.02
N ILE A 667 -31.52 0.75 -37.85
CA ILE A 667 -32.65 1.53 -37.36
C ILE A 667 -32.30 3.01 -37.43
N SER A 668 -33.12 3.83 -38.10
CA SER A 668 -32.95 5.30 -38.14
C SER A 668 -31.54 5.77 -38.53
N SER A 669 -30.86 4.96 -39.34
CA SER A 669 -29.42 5.08 -39.59
C SER A 669 -29.16 5.49 -41.04
N ALA A 670 -27.92 5.91 -41.34
CA ALA A 670 -27.55 6.42 -42.67
C ALA A 670 -27.74 5.37 -43.79
N PRO A 671 -27.82 5.75 -45.07
CA PRO A 671 -27.99 4.78 -46.16
C PRO A 671 -26.91 3.67 -46.18
N LEU A 672 -27.32 2.45 -46.52
CA LEU A 672 -26.51 1.23 -46.55
C LEU A 672 -26.67 0.53 -47.92
N ASP A 673 -25.60 -0.08 -48.45
CA ASP A 673 -25.60 -0.87 -49.68
C ASP A 673 -25.88 -2.37 -49.41
N THR A 674 -26.04 -3.17 -50.47
CA THR A 674 -26.28 -4.61 -50.37
C THR A 674 -25.12 -5.32 -49.65
N PRO A 675 -25.41 -6.10 -48.58
CA PRO A 675 -24.38 -6.84 -47.86
C PRO A 675 -23.83 -8.01 -48.69
N THR A 676 -22.60 -8.42 -48.38
CA THR A 676 -22.08 -9.72 -48.78
C THR A 676 -22.50 -10.77 -47.76
N TYR A 677 -22.45 -12.06 -48.13
CA TYR A 677 -22.86 -13.09 -47.19
C TYR A 677 -22.18 -14.45 -47.38
N THR A 678 -22.05 -15.15 -46.27
CA THR A 678 -21.86 -16.60 -46.22
C THR A 678 -22.91 -17.18 -45.27
N GLY A 679 -23.70 -18.15 -45.74
CA GLY A 679 -24.89 -18.63 -45.03
C GLY A 679 -26.17 -18.43 -45.84
N GLN A 680 -27.28 -19.02 -45.40
CA GLN A 680 -28.58 -18.89 -46.07
C GLN A 680 -29.64 -18.19 -45.20
N ASP A 681 -29.42 -18.12 -43.89
CA ASP A 681 -30.40 -17.65 -42.92
C ASP A 681 -30.09 -16.23 -42.39
N ASN A 682 -29.24 -15.48 -43.10
CA ASN A 682 -28.93 -14.08 -42.78
C ASN A 682 -30.11 -13.13 -43.07
N ILE A 683 -30.32 -12.16 -42.18
CA ILE A 683 -31.36 -11.14 -42.31
C ILE A 683 -30.75 -9.75 -42.06
N LEU A 684 -31.03 -8.81 -42.96
CA LEU A 684 -30.76 -7.39 -42.73
C LEU A 684 -32.08 -6.62 -42.85
N ASP A 685 -32.50 -5.98 -41.76
CA ASP A 685 -33.69 -5.13 -41.70
C ASP A 685 -33.29 -3.66 -41.65
N VAL A 686 -33.75 -2.86 -42.59
CA VAL A 686 -33.71 -1.39 -42.50
C VAL A 686 -35.02 -0.91 -41.89
N MET A 687 -34.95 -0.19 -40.78
CA MET A 687 -36.11 0.08 -39.94
C MET A 687 -36.23 1.56 -39.57
N TRP A 688 -37.46 2.01 -39.34
CA TRP A 688 -37.78 3.41 -39.08
C TRP A 688 -38.89 3.58 -38.05
N PHE A 689 -38.94 4.73 -37.40
CA PHE A 689 -40.01 5.13 -36.49
C PHE A 689 -41.12 5.92 -37.21
N VAL A 690 -42.34 5.80 -36.69
CA VAL A 690 -43.52 6.54 -37.14
C VAL A 690 -44.02 7.41 -35.98
N GLU A 691 -43.78 8.72 -36.06
CA GLU A 691 -44.36 9.69 -35.14
C GLU A 691 -45.79 10.02 -35.57
N VAL A 692 -46.78 9.79 -34.70
CA VAL A 692 -48.19 10.03 -35.02
C VAL A 692 -48.72 11.20 -34.20
N HIS A 693 -49.32 12.18 -34.87
CA HIS A 693 -50.01 13.30 -34.24
C HIS A 693 -51.51 13.23 -34.52
N ALA A 694 -52.33 13.13 -33.47
CA ALA A 694 -53.78 13.31 -33.60
C ALA A 694 -54.11 14.78 -33.32
N VAL A 695 -54.64 15.49 -34.31
CA VAL A 695 -54.97 16.92 -34.19
C VAL A 695 -56.41 17.21 -34.60
N ASN A 696 -57.02 18.21 -34.00
CA ASN A 696 -58.35 18.69 -34.40
C ASN A 696 -58.28 19.62 -35.62
N GLN A 697 -59.44 20.06 -36.11
CA GLN A 697 -59.59 21.05 -37.18
C GLN A 697 -58.92 22.42 -36.93
N HIS A 698 -58.43 22.68 -35.72
CA HIS A 698 -57.66 23.87 -35.34
C HIS A 698 -56.16 23.59 -35.16
N LEU A 699 -55.67 22.41 -35.57
CA LEU A 699 -54.29 21.93 -35.43
C LEU A 699 -53.82 21.84 -33.96
N LEU A 700 -54.74 21.59 -33.03
CA LEU A 700 -54.42 21.32 -31.63
C LEU A 700 -54.43 19.82 -31.39
N HIS A 701 -53.42 19.32 -30.69
CA HIS A 701 -53.33 17.90 -30.35
C HIS A 701 -54.52 17.42 -29.51
N ILE A 702 -54.97 16.21 -29.80
CA ILE A 702 -56.10 15.54 -29.16
C ILE A 702 -55.54 14.51 -28.17
N PRO A 703 -55.70 14.73 -26.85
CA PRO A 703 -55.26 13.77 -25.83
C PRO A 703 -56.00 12.44 -25.94
N TYR A 704 -55.30 11.32 -25.79
CA TYR A 704 -55.91 9.98 -25.72
C TYR A 704 -56.72 9.57 -26.96
N ALA A 705 -56.29 10.01 -28.15
CA ALA A 705 -56.80 9.43 -29.40
C ALA A 705 -56.22 8.02 -29.59
N ASP A 706 -57.05 7.10 -30.04
CA ASP A 706 -56.61 5.76 -30.41
C ASP A 706 -55.95 5.82 -31.79
N VAL A 707 -54.86 5.09 -31.98
CA VAL A 707 -54.11 5.01 -33.22
C VAL A 707 -54.02 3.56 -33.69
N ASN A 708 -54.11 3.38 -35.01
CA ASN A 708 -53.99 2.11 -35.70
C ASN A 708 -52.97 2.28 -36.84
N LEU A 709 -51.91 1.49 -36.82
CA LEU A 709 -50.93 1.38 -37.90
C LEU A 709 -51.08 0.02 -38.57
N THR A 710 -51.31 0.01 -39.88
CA THR A 710 -51.28 -1.22 -40.70
C THR A 710 -50.17 -1.13 -41.73
N PHE A 711 -49.65 -2.29 -42.13
CA PHE A 711 -48.47 -2.39 -42.99
C PHE A 711 -48.73 -3.35 -44.16
N ASP A 712 -48.15 -3.06 -45.31
CA ASP A 712 -48.23 -3.94 -46.48
C ASP A 712 -47.40 -5.22 -46.28
N PHE A 713 -46.28 -5.13 -45.57
CA PHE A 713 -45.34 -6.23 -45.33
C PHE A 713 -44.85 -6.29 -43.87
N TYR A 714 -44.33 -7.46 -43.49
CA TYR A 714 -43.57 -7.81 -42.26
C TYR A 714 -44.26 -7.63 -40.91
N GLU A 715 -44.89 -6.49 -40.67
CA GLU A 715 -45.49 -6.11 -39.40
C GLU A 715 -46.95 -6.57 -39.30
N ALA A 716 -47.43 -6.77 -38.07
CA ALA A 716 -48.85 -6.93 -37.79
C ALA A 716 -49.49 -5.57 -37.49
N ASP A 717 -50.83 -5.48 -37.60
CA ASP A 717 -51.58 -4.28 -37.21
C ASP A 717 -51.22 -3.87 -35.78
N TYR A 718 -50.66 -2.67 -35.64
CA TYR A 718 -50.26 -2.10 -34.35
C TYR A 718 -51.34 -1.11 -33.88
N ASN A 719 -51.79 -1.24 -32.64
CA ASN A 719 -52.80 -0.37 -32.05
C ASN A 719 -52.32 0.14 -30.71
N ASP A 720 -52.46 1.44 -30.47
CA ASP A 720 -52.16 2.05 -29.17
C ASP A 720 -53.05 3.28 -28.91
N THR A 721 -52.97 3.85 -27.72
CA THR A 721 -53.66 5.09 -27.35
C THR A 721 -52.63 6.17 -27.06
N LEU A 722 -52.72 7.30 -27.77
CA LEU A 722 -51.78 8.41 -27.61
C LEU A 722 -51.78 8.98 -26.18
N PRO A 723 -50.65 9.49 -25.69
CA PRO A 723 -50.56 10.17 -24.41
C PRO A 723 -51.34 11.49 -24.40
N TYR A 724 -51.36 12.17 -23.24
CA TYR A 724 -52.06 13.44 -23.09
C TYR A 724 -51.58 14.53 -24.06
N SER A 725 -50.33 14.45 -24.52
CA SER A 725 -49.78 15.34 -25.56
C SER A 725 -50.44 15.17 -26.92
N GLY A 726 -51.19 14.10 -27.17
CA GLY A 726 -51.82 13.79 -28.45
C GLY A 726 -50.83 13.51 -29.59
N GLN A 727 -49.61 13.11 -29.24
CA GLN A 727 -48.58 12.63 -30.16
C GLN A 727 -47.65 11.64 -29.46
N ASP A 728 -47.13 10.66 -30.19
CA ASP A 728 -46.12 9.70 -29.74
C ASP A 728 -45.35 9.10 -30.94
N SER A 729 -44.22 8.45 -30.67
CA SER A 729 -43.40 7.74 -31.67
C SER A 729 -43.51 6.23 -31.49
N PHE A 730 -43.81 5.52 -32.58
CA PHE A 730 -43.99 4.06 -32.59
C PHE A 730 -42.95 3.37 -33.47
N GLY A 731 -42.56 2.16 -33.08
CA GLY A 731 -41.61 1.33 -33.82
C GLY A 731 -40.43 0.86 -32.96
N PRO A 732 -39.28 0.54 -33.57
CA PRO A 732 -39.01 0.66 -35.00
C PRO A 732 -39.75 -0.41 -35.81
N PHE A 733 -40.17 -0.07 -37.03
CA PHE A 733 -40.85 -0.99 -37.96
C PHE A 733 -39.99 -1.24 -39.19
N ILE A 734 -40.09 -2.44 -39.79
CA ILE A 734 -39.29 -2.82 -40.97
C ILE A 734 -39.76 -2.04 -42.20
N GLY A 735 -38.87 -1.21 -42.73
CA GLY A 735 -39.03 -0.51 -44.00
C GLY A 735 -38.65 -1.40 -45.18
N GLU A 736 -37.46 -2.00 -45.15
CA GLU A 736 -37.00 -2.96 -46.15
C GLU A 736 -36.29 -4.12 -45.48
N ARG A 737 -36.42 -5.33 -46.05
CA ARG A 737 -35.69 -6.52 -45.61
C ARG A 737 -34.86 -7.07 -46.76
N TRP A 738 -33.62 -7.41 -46.45
CA TRP A 738 -32.74 -8.18 -47.31
C TRP A 738 -32.54 -9.60 -46.76
N THR A 739 -32.56 -10.58 -47.65
CA THR A 739 -32.14 -11.97 -47.36
C THR A 739 -31.30 -12.55 -48.50
N PRO A 740 -30.40 -13.52 -48.24
CA PRO A 740 -29.61 -14.21 -49.25
C PRO A 740 -30.41 -14.75 -50.45
N LEU A 741 -31.62 -15.27 -50.19
CA LEU A 741 -32.45 -15.94 -51.18
C LEU A 741 -33.30 -14.99 -52.03
N GLN A 742 -33.72 -13.86 -51.45
CA GLN A 742 -34.71 -12.97 -52.08
C GLN A 742 -34.11 -11.62 -52.51
N GLY A 743 -32.93 -11.23 -51.98
CA GLY A 743 -32.42 -9.88 -52.12
C GLY A 743 -33.24 -8.87 -51.30
N TRP A 744 -33.16 -7.59 -51.67
CA TRP A 744 -33.97 -6.52 -51.09
C TRP A 744 -35.44 -6.67 -51.49
N SER A 745 -36.34 -6.46 -50.53
CA SER A 745 -37.78 -6.37 -50.74
C SER A 745 -38.20 -5.07 -51.41
N ASP A 746 -39.50 -4.93 -51.74
CA ASP A 746 -40.07 -3.61 -51.97
C ASP A 746 -40.15 -2.83 -50.63
N VAL A 747 -40.11 -1.50 -50.70
CA VAL A 747 -40.29 -0.62 -49.54
C VAL A 747 -41.68 -0.83 -48.92
N ASN A 748 -41.71 -1.09 -47.62
CA ASN A 748 -42.93 -1.24 -46.85
C ASN A 748 -43.71 0.06 -46.78
N THR A 749 -45.03 -0.04 -46.79
CA THR A 749 -45.93 1.10 -46.72
C THR A 749 -46.75 0.99 -45.45
N VAL A 750 -46.78 2.07 -44.67
CA VAL A 750 -47.59 2.19 -43.46
C VAL A 750 -48.83 3.05 -43.73
N HIS A 751 -49.96 2.59 -43.20
CA HIS A 751 -51.24 3.30 -43.23
C HIS A 751 -51.66 3.59 -41.78
N THR A 752 -51.78 4.87 -41.42
CA THR A 752 -52.13 5.30 -40.07
C THR A 752 -53.58 5.78 -40.02
N GLY A 753 -54.39 5.17 -39.16
CA GLY A 753 -55.72 5.62 -38.77
C GLY A 753 -55.72 6.16 -37.33
N CYS A 754 -56.52 7.19 -37.08
CA CYS A 754 -56.74 7.70 -35.73
C CYS A 754 -58.22 7.80 -35.39
N ASP A 755 -58.57 7.54 -34.14
CA ASP A 755 -59.92 7.51 -33.62
C ASP A 755 -60.04 8.33 -32.33
N TYR A 756 -61.06 9.19 -32.25
CA TYR A 756 -61.38 9.90 -31.01
C TYR A 756 -62.89 10.12 -30.86
N VAL A 757 -63.47 9.55 -29.81
CA VAL A 757 -64.90 9.72 -29.44
C VAL A 757 -65.85 9.45 -30.62
N GLY A 758 -65.54 8.42 -31.41
CA GLY A 758 -66.34 7.99 -32.56
C GLY A 758 -66.12 8.80 -33.85
N VAL A 759 -65.13 9.68 -33.88
CA VAL A 759 -64.60 10.32 -35.11
C VAL A 759 -63.33 9.58 -35.51
N HIS A 760 -63.31 9.07 -36.74
CA HIS A 760 -62.20 8.32 -37.33
C HIS A 760 -61.66 9.09 -38.54
N ASN A 761 -60.34 9.09 -38.72
CA ASN A 761 -59.73 9.52 -39.97
C ASN A 761 -58.45 8.73 -40.26
N ASP A 762 -58.32 8.31 -41.51
CA ASP A 762 -57.10 7.71 -42.06
C ASP A 762 -56.22 8.79 -42.69
N SER A 763 -54.93 8.71 -42.41
CA SER A 763 -53.89 9.46 -43.12
C SER A 763 -53.65 8.89 -44.52
N ALA A 764 -52.82 9.59 -45.30
CA ALA A 764 -52.33 9.02 -46.55
C ALA A 764 -51.34 7.88 -46.26
N ALA A 765 -51.24 6.92 -47.18
CA ALA A 765 -50.20 5.89 -47.12
C ALA A 765 -48.81 6.53 -47.24
N HIS A 766 -47.87 6.10 -46.40
CA HIS A 766 -46.49 6.58 -46.39
C HIS A 766 -45.53 5.42 -46.64
N ALA A 767 -44.56 5.62 -47.54
CA ALA A 767 -43.43 4.71 -47.68
C ALA A 767 -42.55 4.82 -46.42
N LEU A 768 -42.08 3.69 -45.91
CA LEU A 768 -41.26 3.61 -44.71
C LEU A 768 -39.78 3.48 -45.11
N ASP A 769 -39.23 4.56 -45.66
CA ASP A 769 -37.84 4.69 -46.14
C ASP A 769 -37.01 5.74 -45.36
N ALA A 770 -37.62 6.34 -44.34
CA ALA A 770 -37.03 7.26 -43.37
C ALA A 770 -37.93 7.30 -42.13
N ASP A 771 -37.47 7.92 -41.05
CA ASP A 771 -38.36 8.31 -39.95
C ASP A 771 -39.40 9.30 -40.47
N ILE A 772 -40.68 8.99 -40.22
CA ILE A 772 -41.81 9.77 -40.75
C ILE A 772 -42.68 10.33 -39.62
N SER A 773 -43.23 11.50 -39.86
CA SER A 773 -44.26 12.12 -39.01
C SER A 773 -45.59 12.15 -39.77
N VAL A 774 -46.60 11.53 -39.18
CA VAL A 774 -47.94 11.36 -39.74
C VAL A 774 -48.94 12.13 -38.90
N THR A 775 -49.75 12.97 -39.53
CA THR A 775 -50.77 13.77 -38.84
C THR A 775 -52.17 13.32 -39.22
N CYS A 776 -52.93 12.84 -38.25
CA CYS A 776 -54.35 12.55 -38.36
C CYS A 776 -55.19 13.77 -37.97
N LEU A 777 -55.87 14.38 -38.95
CA LEU A 777 -56.81 15.46 -38.70
C LEU A 777 -58.20 14.90 -38.37
N LEU A 778 -58.67 15.03 -37.13
CA LEU A 778 -60.00 14.61 -36.70
C LEU A 778 -60.94 15.83 -36.60
N ASP A 779 -61.97 15.88 -37.44
CA ASP A 779 -62.98 16.95 -37.42
C ASP A 779 -63.99 16.73 -36.28
N LEU A 780 -63.72 17.33 -35.12
CA LEU A 780 -64.50 17.13 -33.92
C LEU A 780 -65.73 18.04 -33.90
N PRO A 781 -66.97 17.51 -33.92
CA PRO A 781 -68.18 18.31 -34.10
C PRO A 781 -68.48 19.29 -32.95
N ASN A 782 -67.78 19.16 -31.82
CA ASN A 782 -67.90 20.01 -30.63
C ASN A 782 -66.87 21.15 -30.57
N GLN A 783 -66.04 21.35 -31.60
CA GLN A 783 -64.98 22.38 -31.65
C GLN A 783 -65.06 23.24 -32.93
N PRO A 784 -66.16 23.99 -33.16
CA PRO A 784 -66.41 24.68 -34.44
C PRO A 784 -65.36 25.70 -34.86
#